data_AF-A0A9P8M952-F1
#
_entry.id   AF-A0A9P8M952-F1
#
_cell.length_a   1.000
_cell.length_b   1.000
_cell.length_c   1.000
_cell.angle_alpha   90.00
_cell.angle_beta   90.00
_cell.angle_gamma   90.00
#
_symmetry.space_group_name_H-M   'P 1'
#
loop_
_entity.id
_entity.type
_entity.pdbx_description
1 polymer ?
#
loop_
_entity_poly.entity_id
_entity_poly.type
_entity_poly.pdbx_seq_one_letter_code
_entity_poly.pdbx_strand_id
1 'polypeptide(L)'
;MENSPPPRILDEVSDADSDLEELQGDIAKFDESVREFLASQRGTSDVPRLSRGTSRGRGLRGPRKAAKPRGDITARLSKVNQAFLSGDYEQAMDLAFEVIRINAETHQAWTALASIFRERGEIDRALSAMVYAAHLRPKDVSGWLRCASFALDSITGEDDEPGNLHTARLCYSAALRADPTNIEARLSKADVCHRQGHLSAAITEYNTVLKRRPYDLDTIRKLAEACIDSKNAATLMPSAINAYRHYFDHAMREMQHEAQDMLWHDVGIYVGLLAQVERVQEAISELKRLSRWLLGRSAETFWDNWRDDDREWDILDNRRVSVPEFSHLGTNSTQFGQSLPLDLRVRLATYRLRNGDYSEAMKHLDHLDPDDPSTTAFADDFTFLIYDLGVELGKNSQASRAIRYFELLRSMPGDPDAAVLLQLGRCYLDTGESAMAEEYLLAALDADEDNIDARIELANMYEKAREDEEALILAAEALALRGVQDQDHFINDADIGKVRIRPSASRNGTRRPAIPRRHRSKKLAGPDRRQEDEQIRALKLSQQYAIVRDLKQRISEGHKELIPDWMASSKELVDDFRSLKRFYSWDNYLRFLGSKVLLHKSSANQPETELSQMYQRLTRSIAPPSEQSSHTSAIPSLATHQGISFDDWLDLFLDYAIGLAIAHRRQEAYQVCQAAKDSTVFQSSKHGFIIHVAWSGKVMFSL
;
A
#
# COMPACT_ATOMS: atom_id res chain seq x y z
N MET A 1 -31.52 -48.52 -11.55
CA MET A 1 -30.28 -48.28 -12.32
C MET A 1 -30.54 -47.10 -13.22
N GLU A 2 -30.04 -45.93 -12.87
CA GLU A 2 -29.72 -44.88 -13.85
C GLU A 2 -28.72 -43.92 -13.19
N ASN A 3 -27.49 -43.95 -13.71
CA ASN A 3 -26.36 -43.16 -13.26
C ASN A 3 -26.45 -41.76 -13.86
N SER A 4 -26.72 -40.76 -13.02
CA SER A 4 -26.46 -39.36 -13.37
C SER A 4 -24.98 -39.05 -13.15
N PRO A 5 -24.29 -38.34 -14.08
CA PRO A 5 -22.91 -37.92 -13.87
C PRO A 5 -22.84 -36.81 -12.82
N PRO A 6 -21.71 -36.62 -12.12
CA PRO A 6 -21.57 -35.55 -11.14
C PRO A 6 -21.52 -34.18 -11.85
N PRO A 7 -21.95 -33.09 -11.17
CA PRO A 7 -21.96 -31.76 -11.75
C PRO A 7 -20.52 -31.30 -12.03
N ARG A 8 -20.31 -30.73 -13.23
CA ARG A 8 -19.04 -30.09 -13.60
C ARG A 8 -18.83 -28.85 -12.74
N ILE A 9 -17.65 -28.78 -12.13
CA ILE A 9 -17.09 -27.59 -11.47
C ILE A 9 -17.00 -26.50 -12.55
N LEU A 10 -17.87 -25.49 -12.48
CA LEU A 10 -17.98 -24.42 -13.48
C LEU A 10 -17.16 -23.16 -13.14
N ASP A 11 -16.60 -23.07 -11.92
CA ASP A 11 -15.91 -21.85 -11.46
C ASP A 11 -14.39 -21.87 -11.67
N GLU A 12 -13.74 -23.04 -11.80
CA GLU A 12 -12.27 -23.12 -11.99
C GLU A 12 -11.80 -22.77 -13.43
N VAL A 13 -12.72 -22.66 -14.39
CA VAL A 13 -12.40 -22.48 -15.82
C VAL A 13 -12.48 -21.01 -16.27
N SER A 14 -13.24 -20.17 -15.55
CA SER A 14 -13.52 -18.78 -15.94
C SER A 14 -12.24 -17.92 -16.05
N ASP A 15 -11.36 -17.99 -15.05
CA ASP A 15 -10.16 -17.14 -15.02
C ASP A 15 -9.07 -17.62 -15.99
N ALA A 16 -8.96 -18.94 -16.17
CA ALA A 16 -8.05 -19.50 -17.15
C ALA A 16 -8.47 -19.14 -18.59
N ASP A 17 -9.76 -18.97 -18.84
CA ASP A 17 -10.26 -18.54 -20.15
C ASP A 17 -9.99 -17.03 -20.38
N SER A 18 -10.15 -16.18 -19.35
CA SER A 18 -9.78 -14.75 -19.42
C SER A 18 -8.28 -14.54 -19.71
N ASP A 19 -7.40 -15.23 -18.96
CA ASP A 19 -5.95 -15.18 -19.17
C ASP A 19 -5.56 -15.69 -20.57
N LEU A 20 -6.35 -16.59 -21.14
CA LEU A 20 -6.10 -17.05 -22.51
C LEU A 20 -6.36 -15.95 -23.52
N GLU A 21 -7.50 -15.28 -23.39
CA GLU A 21 -7.91 -14.25 -24.33
C GLU A 21 -6.89 -13.11 -24.35
N GLU A 22 -6.38 -12.77 -23.17
CA GLU A 22 -5.29 -11.81 -23.02
C GLU A 22 -3.99 -12.29 -23.67
N LEU A 23 -3.54 -13.51 -23.37
CA LEU A 23 -2.36 -14.10 -24.00
C LEU A 23 -2.51 -14.20 -25.53
N GLN A 24 -3.69 -14.54 -26.03
CA GLN A 24 -3.98 -14.57 -27.47
C GLN A 24 -3.96 -13.17 -28.08
N GLY A 25 -4.43 -12.15 -27.37
CA GLY A 25 -4.33 -10.76 -27.78
C GLY A 25 -2.88 -10.31 -27.93
N ASP A 26 -2.03 -10.65 -26.95
CA ASP A 26 -0.61 -10.29 -26.99
C ASP A 26 0.15 -11.04 -28.07
N ILE A 27 -0.15 -12.33 -28.25
CA ILE A 27 0.40 -13.12 -29.36
C ILE A 27 -0.08 -12.57 -30.71
N ALA A 28 -1.33 -12.09 -30.81
CA ALA A 28 -1.83 -11.51 -32.06
C ALA A 28 -1.15 -10.18 -32.41
N LYS A 29 -0.86 -9.33 -31.41
CA LYS A 29 -0.02 -8.13 -31.59
C LYS A 29 1.39 -8.50 -32.03
N PHE A 30 1.96 -9.55 -31.44
CA PHE A 30 3.27 -10.06 -31.84
C PHE A 30 3.25 -10.62 -33.27
N ASP A 31 2.21 -11.38 -33.66
CA ASP A 31 2.04 -11.82 -35.05
C ASP A 31 1.91 -10.65 -36.03
N GLU A 32 1.31 -9.54 -35.61
CA GLU A 32 1.21 -8.32 -36.40
C GLU A 32 2.58 -7.64 -36.55
N SER A 33 3.37 -7.52 -35.48
CA SER A 33 4.73 -6.97 -35.56
C SER A 33 5.64 -7.82 -36.44
N VAL A 34 5.51 -9.15 -36.36
CA VAL A 34 6.20 -10.08 -37.25
C VAL A 34 5.75 -9.87 -38.70
N ARG A 35 4.45 -9.72 -38.96
CA ARG A 35 3.93 -9.43 -40.31
C ARG A 35 4.44 -8.10 -40.86
N GLU A 36 4.49 -7.05 -40.06
CA GLU A 36 5.03 -5.75 -40.43
C GLU A 36 6.54 -5.83 -40.75
N PHE A 37 7.30 -6.55 -39.94
CA PHE A 37 8.71 -6.82 -40.20
C PHE A 37 8.92 -7.59 -41.52
N LEU A 38 8.09 -8.61 -41.78
CA LEU A 38 8.13 -9.35 -43.05
C LEU A 38 7.73 -8.49 -44.25
N ALA A 39 6.88 -7.47 -44.05
CA ALA A 39 6.47 -6.53 -45.08
C ALA A 39 7.54 -5.47 -45.38
N SER A 40 8.20 -4.93 -44.35
CA SER A 40 9.27 -3.92 -44.52
C SER A 40 10.47 -4.46 -45.30
N GLN A 41 10.79 -5.74 -45.15
CA GLN A 41 11.86 -6.41 -45.91
C GLN A 41 11.50 -6.77 -47.36
N ARG A 42 10.23 -6.63 -47.79
CA ARG A 42 9.79 -6.95 -49.16
C ARG A 42 9.80 -5.78 -50.14
N GLY A 43 10.06 -4.55 -49.70
CA GLY A 43 10.37 -3.43 -50.60
C GLY A 43 9.33 -3.07 -51.67
N THR A 44 8.04 -3.39 -51.50
CA THR A 44 6.98 -2.92 -52.40
C THR A 44 5.68 -2.64 -51.66
N SER A 45 5.22 -1.39 -51.78
CA SER A 45 3.85 -0.94 -51.52
C SER A 45 2.89 -1.59 -52.51
N ASP A 46 2.34 -2.75 -52.17
CA ASP A 46 0.96 -3.15 -52.50
C ASP A 46 0.70 -4.58 -51.99
N VAL A 47 -0.09 -4.69 -50.93
CA VAL A 47 -0.84 -5.91 -50.64
C VAL A 47 -2.31 -5.50 -50.63
N PRO A 48 -3.19 -6.13 -51.43
CA PRO A 48 -4.60 -5.78 -51.42
C PRO A 48 -5.15 -6.00 -50.01
N ARG A 49 -5.80 -4.99 -49.45
CA ARG A 49 -6.68 -5.17 -48.29
C ARG A 49 -7.76 -6.17 -48.68
N LEU A 50 -7.57 -7.44 -48.33
CA LEU A 50 -8.69 -8.37 -48.24
C LEU A 50 -9.58 -7.88 -47.11
N SER A 51 -10.67 -7.21 -47.51
CA SER A 51 -11.76 -6.80 -46.62
C SER A 51 -12.10 -7.96 -45.69
N ARG A 52 -12.02 -7.71 -44.38
CA ARG A 52 -12.54 -8.59 -43.33
C ARG A 52 -14.02 -8.86 -43.62
N GLY A 53 -14.31 -10.01 -44.21
CA GLY A 53 -15.58 -10.67 -44.00
C GLY A 53 -15.67 -11.01 -42.52
N THR A 54 -16.75 -10.56 -41.88
CA THR A 54 -17.11 -10.89 -40.50
C THR A 54 -16.98 -12.40 -40.26
N SER A 55 -15.95 -12.80 -39.51
CA SER A 55 -15.74 -14.20 -39.12
C SER A 55 -16.77 -14.57 -38.05
N ARG A 56 -17.95 -15.02 -38.50
CA ARG A 56 -18.82 -15.86 -37.69
C ARG A 56 -18.09 -17.17 -37.36
N GLY A 57 -18.25 -17.61 -36.11
CA GLY A 57 -17.52 -18.69 -35.45
C GLY A 57 -17.09 -19.86 -36.33
N ARG A 58 -15.78 -20.09 -36.40
CA ARG A 58 -15.19 -21.37 -36.78
C ARG A 58 -14.55 -21.98 -35.55
N GLY A 59 -15.16 -23.07 -35.08
CA GLY A 59 -14.71 -23.81 -33.90
C GLY A 59 -13.28 -24.32 -34.00
N LEU A 60 -12.67 -24.47 -32.82
CA LEU A 60 -11.30 -24.91 -32.59
C LEU A 60 -10.99 -26.20 -33.36
N ARG A 61 -10.15 -26.09 -34.40
CA ARG A 61 -9.36 -27.23 -34.89
C ARG A 61 -8.05 -27.22 -34.10
N GLY A 62 -7.85 -28.25 -33.28
CA GLY A 62 -6.64 -28.41 -32.48
C GLY A 62 -5.35 -28.49 -33.34
N PRO A 63 -4.17 -28.23 -32.75
CA PRO A 63 -2.92 -28.06 -33.49
C PRO A 63 -2.55 -29.34 -34.24
N ARG A 64 -2.31 -29.25 -35.55
CA ARG A 64 -1.70 -30.33 -36.31
C ARG A 64 -0.23 -30.48 -35.86
N LYS A 65 0.26 -31.72 -35.83
CA LYS A 65 1.68 -32.03 -35.52
C LYS A 65 2.54 -31.24 -36.52
N ALA A 66 3.42 -30.36 -36.02
CA ALA A 66 4.26 -29.50 -36.85
C ALA A 66 4.98 -30.35 -37.92
N ALA A 67 4.83 -29.96 -39.19
CA ALA A 67 5.52 -30.65 -40.27
C ALA A 67 7.03 -30.57 -40.02
N LYS A 68 7.75 -31.69 -40.22
CA LYS A 68 9.22 -31.68 -40.10
C LYS A 68 9.77 -30.59 -41.03
N PRO A 69 10.65 -29.69 -40.54
CA PRO A 69 11.21 -28.63 -41.37
C PRO A 69 11.89 -29.24 -42.60
N ARG A 70 11.67 -28.64 -43.78
CA ARG A 70 12.34 -29.04 -45.03
C ARG A 70 13.86 -29.01 -44.84
N GLY A 71 14.60 -29.84 -45.57
CA GLY A 71 16.07 -29.92 -45.50
C GLY A 71 16.77 -28.55 -45.57
N ASP A 72 16.22 -27.64 -46.38
CA ASP A 72 16.73 -26.28 -46.54
C ASP A 72 16.57 -25.43 -45.27
N ILE A 73 15.48 -25.61 -44.51
CA ILE A 73 15.26 -24.93 -43.23
C ILE A 73 16.22 -25.48 -42.16
N THR A 74 16.42 -26.80 -42.13
CA THR A 74 17.39 -27.40 -41.20
C THR A 74 18.82 -26.97 -41.47
N ALA A 75 19.22 -26.82 -42.74
CA ALA A 75 20.53 -26.31 -43.11
C ALA A 75 20.73 -24.85 -42.68
N ARG A 76 19.69 -24.01 -42.84
CA ARG A 76 19.72 -22.61 -42.37
C ARG A 76 19.79 -22.51 -40.84
N LEU A 77 19.02 -23.31 -40.12
CA LEU A 77 19.11 -23.37 -38.65
C LEU A 77 20.50 -23.81 -38.16
N SER A 78 21.16 -24.72 -38.87
CA SER A 78 22.56 -25.07 -38.56
C SER A 78 23.50 -23.88 -38.72
N LYS A 79 23.28 -23.02 -39.73
CA LYS A 79 24.06 -21.79 -39.93
C LYS A 79 23.77 -20.74 -38.84
N VAL A 80 22.51 -20.59 -38.41
CA VAL A 80 22.13 -19.74 -37.26
C VAL A 80 22.91 -20.15 -36.03
N ASN A 81 22.90 -21.46 -35.70
CA ASN A 81 23.62 -21.98 -34.54
C ASN A 81 25.14 -21.78 -34.67
N GLN A 82 25.71 -21.95 -35.87
CA GLN A 82 27.13 -21.71 -36.11
C GLN A 82 27.51 -20.24 -35.89
N ALA A 83 26.74 -19.31 -36.45
CA ALA A 83 26.94 -17.87 -36.30
C ALA A 83 26.81 -17.43 -34.82
N PHE A 84 25.81 -17.97 -34.11
CA PHE A 84 25.62 -17.76 -32.67
C PHE A 84 26.82 -18.25 -31.85
N LEU A 85 27.32 -19.46 -32.12
CA LEU A 85 28.48 -20.02 -31.43
C LEU A 85 29.78 -19.26 -31.74
N SER A 86 29.89 -18.62 -32.91
CA SER A 86 31.00 -17.73 -33.23
C SER A 86 30.89 -16.33 -32.61
N GLY A 87 29.80 -16.02 -31.91
CA GLY A 87 29.56 -14.70 -31.30
C GLY A 87 29.10 -13.63 -32.29
N ASP A 88 28.83 -13.98 -33.56
CA ASP A 88 28.30 -13.07 -34.57
C ASP A 88 26.77 -13.02 -34.45
N TYR A 89 26.30 -12.26 -33.45
CA TYR A 89 24.89 -12.18 -33.11
C TYR A 89 24.04 -11.49 -34.17
N GLU A 90 24.59 -10.53 -34.91
CA GLU A 90 23.87 -9.85 -36.01
C GLU A 90 23.64 -10.82 -37.17
N GLN A 91 24.67 -11.54 -37.61
CA GLN A 91 24.52 -12.54 -38.67
C GLN A 91 23.58 -13.68 -38.24
N ALA A 92 23.69 -14.14 -36.99
CA ALA A 92 22.80 -15.17 -36.45
C ALA A 92 21.33 -14.72 -36.44
N MET A 93 21.08 -13.45 -36.09
CA MET A 93 19.75 -12.85 -36.06
C MET A 93 19.16 -12.72 -37.46
N ASP A 94 19.92 -12.22 -38.44
CA ASP A 94 19.49 -12.13 -39.83
C ASP A 94 19.11 -13.49 -40.40
N LEU A 95 19.96 -14.51 -40.18
CA LEU A 95 19.70 -15.87 -40.60
C LEU A 95 18.44 -16.45 -39.92
N ALA A 96 18.20 -16.13 -38.65
CA ALA A 96 17.02 -16.58 -37.93
C ALA A 96 15.74 -15.91 -38.45
N PHE A 97 15.79 -14.60 -38.76
CA PHE A 97 14.70 -13.88 -39.40
C PHE A 97 14.40 -14.40 -40.81
N GLU A 98 15.42 -14.79 -41.58
CA GLU A 98 15.20 -15.45 -42.87
C GLU A 98 14.45 -16.78 -42.72
N VAL A 99 14.75 -17.57 -41.68
CA VAL A 99 14.04 -18.81 -41.40
C VAL A 99 12.57 -18.52 -41.05
N ILE A 100 12.31 -17.50 -40.22
CA ILE A 100 10.95 -17.08 -39.85
C ILE A 100 10.18 -16.54 -41.07
N ARG A 101 10.86 -15.84 -41.98
CA ARG A 101 10.28 -15.37 -43.25
C ARG A 101 9.83 -16.51 -44.15
N ILE A 102 10.57 -17.62 -44.16
CA ILE A 102 10.20 -18.82 -44.93
C ILE A 102 9.06 -19.57 -44.24
N ASN A 103 9.15 -19.72 -42.92
CA ASN A 103 8.12 -20.37 -42.11
C ASN A 103 8.10 -19.81 -40.68
N ALA A 104 7.11 -18.96 -40.39
CA ALA A 104 6.95 -18.32 -39.09
C ALA A 104 6.60 -19.31 -37.96
N GLU A 105 6.08 -20.50 -38.29
CA GLU A 105 5.76 -21.55 -37.29
C GLU A 105 6.99 -22.40 -36.91
N THR A 106 8.21 -21.98 -37.26
CA THR A 106 9.44 -22.73 -36.96
C THR A 106 9.90 -22.47 -35.52
N HIS A 107 9.45 -23.29 -34.57
CA HIS A 107 9.82 -23.20 -33.14
C HIS A 107 11.33 -23.02 -32.88
N GLN A 108 12.19 -23.78 -33.59
CA GLN A 108 13.65 -23.71 -33.40
C GLN A 108 14.25 -22.33 -33.74
N ALA A 109 13.64 -21.61 -34.68
CA ALA A 109 14.09 -20.27 -35.05
C ALA A 109 13.78 -19.25 -33.94
N TRP A 110 12.59 -19.36 -33.33
CA TRP A 110 12.19 -18.51 -32.20
C TRP A 110 13.01 -18.79 -30.94
N THR A 111 13.31 -20.06 -30.64
CA THR A 111 14.22 -20.38 -29.53
C THR A 111 15.62 -19.85 -29.77
N ALA A 112 16.12 -19.87 -31.01
CA ALA A 112 17.42 -19.30 -31.35
C ALA A 112 17.41 -17.76 -31.20
N LEU A 113 16.36 -17.08 -31.68
CA LEU A 113 16.20 -15.63 -31.48
C LEU A 113 16.14 -15.25 -30.00
N ALA A 114 15.40 -16.00 -29.18
CA ALA A 114 15.36 -15.77 -27.74
C ALA A 114 16.76 -15.83 -27.11
N SER A 115 17.56 -16.84 -27.47
CA SER A 115 18.95 -16.94 -27.01
C SER A 115 19.80 -15.78 -27.51
N ILE A 116 19.69 -15.39 -28.79
CA ILE A 116 20.44 -14.27 -29.36
C ILE A 116 20.10 -12.95 -28.65
N PHE A 117 18.82 -12.64 -28.45
CA PHE A 117 18.39 -11.43 -27.74
C PHE A 117 18.86 -11.41 -26.29
N ARG A 118 18.85 -12.57 -25.62
CA ARG A 118 19.35 -12.69 -24.24
C ARG A 118 20.84 -12.38 -24.15
N GLU A 119 21.68 -12.93 -25.02
CA GLU A 119 23.13 -12.65 -25.02
C GLU A 119 23.44 -11.18 -25.39
N ARG A 120 22.54 -10.50 -26.12
CA ARG A 120 22.62 -9.05 -26.41
C ARG A 120 22.12 -8.16 -25.28
N GLY A 121 21.49 -8.72 -24.25
CA GLY A 121 20.84 -7.95 -23.16
C GLY A 121 19.46 -7.37 -23.52
N GLU A 122 18.87 -7.75 -24.66
CA GLU A 122 17.52 -7.32 -25.08
C GLU A 122 16.44 -8.22 -24.44
N ILE A 123 16.24 -8.08 -23.13
CA ILE A 123 15.43 -8.99 -22.30
C ILE A 123 13.96 -9.07 -22.73
N ASP A 124 13.29 -7.95 -22.99
CA ASP A 124 11.87 -7.94 -23.39
C ASP A 124 11.63 -8.68 -24.71
N ARG A 125 12.56 -8.53 -25.65
CA ARG A 125 12.48 -9.20 -26.96
C ARG A 125 12.81 -10.68 -26.82
N ALA A 126 13.74 -11.04 -25.94
CA ALA A 126 14.00 -12.42 -25.59
C ALA A 126 12.75 -13.08 -25.01
N LEU A 127 12.11 -12.46 -24.02
CA LEU A 127 10.88 -12.96 -23.39
C LEU A 127 9.75 -13.11 -24.42
N SER A 128 9.53 -12.11 -25.27
CA SER A 128 8.52 -12.17 -26.33
C SER A 128 8.76 -13.32 -27.31
N ALA A 129 10.01 -13.54 -27.74
CA ALA A 129 10.38 -14.65 -28.60
C ALA A 129 10.20 -16.02 -27.90
N MET A 130 10.44 -16.10 -26.58
CA MET A 130 10.20 -17.31 -25.78
C MET A 130 8.71 -17.63 -25.69
N VAL A 131 7.87 -16.64 -25.37
CA VAL A 131 6.40 -16.79 -25.30
C VAL A 131 5.85 -17.28 -26.64
N TYR A 132 6.33 -16.71 -27.75
CA TYR A 132 5.93 -17.15 -29.08
C TYR A 132 6.38 -18.59 -29.37
N ALA A 133 7.63 -18.93 -29.03
CA ALA A 133 8.14 -20.29 -29.18
C ALA A 133 7.29 -21.31 -28.40
N ALA A 134 6.86 -20.97 -27.18
CA ALA A 134 5.98 -21.80 -26.35
C ALA A 134 4.57 -21.91 -26.96
N HIS A 135 4.03 -20.81 -27.52
CA HIS A 135 2.73 -20.82 -28.20
C HIS A 135 2.67 -21.80 -29.38
N LEU A 136 3.76 -21.94 -30.13
CA LEU A 136 3.85 -22.90 -31.24
C LEU A 136 3.76 -24.37 -30.77
N ARG A 137 3.99 -24.62 -29.49
CA ARG A 137 3.88 -25.94 -28.85
C ARG A 137 3.02 -25.85 -27.59
N PRO A 138 1.70 -25.60 -27.73
CA PRO A 138 0.85 -25.25 -26.59
C PRO A 138 0.67 -26.39 -25.58
N LYS A 139 0.98 -27.65 -25.95
CA LYS A 139 0.96 -28.82 -25.06
C LYS A 139 2.27 -29.06 -24.31
N ASP A 140 3.34 -28.31 -24.61
CA ASP A 140 4.62 -28.42 -23.92
C ASP A 140 4.61 -27.56 -22.66
N VAL A 141 4.20 -28.18 -21.55
CA VAL A 141 4.17 -27.55 -20.22
C VAL A 141 5.54 -26.98 -19.85
N SER A 142 6.62 -27.70 -20.16
CA SER A 142 7.99 -27.28 -19.83
C SER A 142 8.39 -26.00 -20.56
N GLY A 143 7.90 -25.79 -21.78
CA GLY A 143 8.11 -24.58 -22.56
C GLY A 143 7.51 -23.36 -21.86
N TRP A 144 6.25 -23.47 -21.44
CA TRP A 144 5.57 -22.42 -20.70
C TRP A 144 6.22 -22.12 -19.34
N LEU A 145 6.60 -23.15 -18.58
CA LEU A 145 7.27 -22.97 -17.29
C LEU A 145 8.62 -22.25 -17.42
N ARG A 146 9.43 -22.58 -18.43
CA ARG A 146 10.69 -21.86 -18.72
C ARG A 146 10.48 -20.40 -19.09
N CYS A 147 9.38 -20.09 -19.79
CA CYS A 147 9.03 -18.71 -20.11
C CYS A 147 8.63 -17.94 -18.85
N ALA A 148 7.82 -18.56 -18.00
CA ALA A 148 7.39 -17.96 -16.74
C ALA A 148 8.58 -17.72 -15.80
N SER A 149 9.48 -18.71 -15.63
CA SER A 149 10.68 -18.54 -14.81
C SER A 149 11.59 -17.45 -15.35
N PHE A 150 11.81 -17.40 -16.67
CA PHE A 150 12.62 -16.34 -17.29
C PHE A 150 12.02 -14.96 -17.08
N ALA A 151 10.69 -14.82 -17.18
CA ALA A 151 10.01 -13.56 -16.88
C ALA A 151 10.25 -13.14 -15.42
N LEU A 152 10.15 -14.06 -14.46
CA LEU A 152 10.41 -13.76 -13.05
C LEU A 152 11.88 -13.40 -12.77
N ASP A 153 12.83 -14.17 -13.33
CA ASP A 153 14.27 -13.94 -13.15
C ASP A 153 14.72 -12.63 -13.80
N SER A 154 14.00 -12.16 -14.82
CA SER A 154 14.29 -10.91 -15.52
C SER A 154 13.84 -9.65 -14.77
N ILE A 155 13.16 -9.79 -13.64
CA ILE A 155 12.75 -8.65 -12.81
C ILE A 155 13.97 -8.10 -12.07
N THR A 156 14.52 -6.99 -12.55
CA THR A 156 15.70 -6.32 -11.94
C THR A 156 15.37 -4.96 -11.31
N GLY A 157 14.25 -4.35 -11.70
CA GLY A 157 13.78 -3.07 -11.17
C GLY A 157 12.25 -3.03 -11.01
N GLU A 158 11.75 -1.94 -10.42
CA GLU A 158 10.31 -1.76 -10.17
C GLU A 158 9.49 -1.54 -11.45
N ASP A 159 10.11 -0.99 -12.50
CA ASP A 159 9.44 -0.67 -13.77
C ASP A 159 9.08 -1.93 -14.57
N ASP A 160 9.95 -2.95 -14.56
CA ASP A 160 9.75 -4.20 -15.32
C ASP A 160 8.82 -5.19 -14.60
N GLU A 161 8.70 -5.05 -13.27
CA GLU A 161 7.99 -6.01 -12.42
C GLU A 161 6.52 -6.22 -12.83
N PRO A 162 5.69 -5.19 -13.06
CA PRO A 162 4.28 -5.40 -13.43
C PRO A 162 4.12 -6.14 -14.75
N GLY A 163 4.94 -5.84 -15.76
CA GLY A 163 4.88 -6.45 -17.08
C GLY A 163 5.38 -7.90 -17.09
N ASN A 164 6.45 -8.16 -16.34
CA ASN A 164 7.03 -9.50 -16.27
C ASN A 164 6.21 -10.44 -15.40
N LEU A 165 5.68 -9.97 -14.26
CA LEU A 165 4.70 -10.73 -13.47
C LEU A 165 3.46 -11.06 -14.32
N HIS A 166 3.02 -10.11 -15.15
CA HIS A 166 1.90 -10.31 -16.05
C HIS A 166 2.14 -11.46 -17.02
N THR A 167 3.27 -11.41 -17.73
CA THR A 167 3.68 -12.46 -18.67
C THR A 167 3.83 -13.82 -17.98
N ALA A 168 4.42 -13.85 -16.78
CA ALA A 168 4.57 -15.07 -15.99
C ALA A 168 3.22 -15.71 -15.67
N ARG A 169 2.24 -14.93 -15.20
CA ARG A 169 0.87 -15.41 -14.92
C ARG A 169 0.24 -16.05 -16.15
N LEU A 170 0.31 -15.38 -17.31
CA LEU A 170 -0.25 -15.91 -18.56
C LEU A 170 0.42 -17.23 -18.97
N CYS A 171 1.75 -17.31 -18.83
CA CYS A 171 2.51 -18.54 -19.10
C CYS A 171 2.10 -19.68 -18.15
N TYR A 172 1.93 -19.42 -16.85
CA TYR A 172 1.44 -20.44 -15.92
C TYR A 172 0.00 -20.88 -16.23
N SER A 173 -0.89 -19.95 -16.59
CA SER A 173 -2.25 -20.28 -17.04
C SER A 173 -2.24 -21.14 -18.32
N ALA A 174 -1.34 -20.87 -19.27
CA ALA A 174 -1.14 -21.71 -20.44
C ALA A 174 -0.59 -23.10 -20.09
N ALA A 175 0.36 -23.18 -19.15
CA ALA A 175 0.90 -24.44 -18.62
C ALA A 175 -0.20 -25.29 -17.96
N LEU A 176 -1.06 -24.69 -17.14
CA LEU A 176 -2.19 -25.37 -16.47
C LEU A 176 -3.28 -25.81 -17.44
N ARG A 177 -3.44 -25.14 -18.59
CA ARG A 177 -4.35 -25.63 -19.63
C ARG A 177 -3.78 -26.86 -20.36
N ALA A 178 -2.46 -26.93 -20.51
CA ALA A 178 -1.78 -28.10 -21.07
C ALA A 178 -1.79 -29.28 -20.09
N ASP A 179 -1.60 -29.02 -18.80
CA ASP A 179 -1.73 -30.00 -17.71
C ASP A 179 -2.40 -29.37 -16.47
N PRO A 180 -3.72 -29.58 -16.29
CA PRO A 180 -4.46 -29.05 -15.14
C PRO A 180 -4.08 -29.66 -13.80
N THR A 181 -3.26 -30.71 -13.78
CA THR A 181 -2.82 -31.40 -12.57
C THR A 181 -1.45 -30.96 -12.06
N ASN A 182 -0.76 -30.09 -12.81
CA ASN A 182 0.56 -29.61 -12.44
C ASN A 182 0.48 -28.67 -11.22
N ILE A 183 0.89 -29.19 -10.06
CA ILE A 183 0.85 -28.47 -8.78
C ILE A 183 1.88 -27.34 -8.75
N GLU A 184 3.06 -27.52 -9.32
CA GLU A 184 4.11 -26.50 -9.37
C GLU A 184 3.65 -25.28 -10.16
N ALA A 185 3.13 -25.50 -11.37
CA ALA A 185 2.57 -24.43 -12.21
C ALA A 185 1.45 -23.67 -11.47
N ARG A 186 0.64 -24.38 -10.69
CA ARG A 186 -0.46 -23.79 -9.93
C ARG A 186 0.03 -22.96 -8.74
N LEU A 187 0.96 -23.48 -7.96
CA LEU A 187 1.57 -22.75 -6.84
C LEU A 187 2.27 -21.50 -7.34
N SER A 188 3.06 -21.60 -8.41
CA SER A 188 3.74 -20.43 -8.98
C SER A 188 2.75 -19.42 -9.56
N LYS A 189 1.63 -19.86 -10.17
CA LYS A 189 0.55 -18.94 -10.56
C LYS A 189 -0.03 -18.21 -9.35
N ALA A 190 -0.29 -18.92 -8.26
CA ALA A 190 -0.82 -18.33 -7.03
C ALA A 190 0.14 -17.29 -6.43
N ASP A 191 1.44 -17.61 -6.36
CA ASP A 191 2.50 -16.69 -5.90
C ASP A 191 2.56 -15.43 -6.78
N VAL A 192 2.48 -15.57 -8.10
CA VAL A 192 2.46 -14.43 -9.04
C VAL A 192 1.20 -13.59 -8.86
N CYS A 193 0.03 -14.22 -8.73
CA CYS A 193 -1.23 -13.52 -8.47
C CYS A 193 -1.16 -12.75 -7.14
N HIS A 194 -0.59 -13.34 -6.09
CA HIS A 194 -0.38 -12.70 -4.79
C HIS A 194 0.53 -11.47 -4.93
N ARG A 195 1.69 -11.57 -5.59
CA ARG A 195 2.60 -10.44 -5.88
C ARG A 195 1.96 -9.32 -6.73
N GLN A 196 1.00 -9.67 -7.58
CA GLN A 196 0.23 -8.71 -8.38
C GLN A 196 -0.89 -8.02 -7.58
N GLY A 197 -1.21 -8.50 -6.38
CA GLY A 197 -2.36 -8.04 -5.59
C GLY A 197 -3.69 -8.69 -6.00
N HIS A 198 -3.69 -9.69 -6.89
CA HIS A 198 -4.86 -10.48 -7.25
C HIS A 198 -5.11 -11.57 -6.19
N LEU A 199 -5.43 -11.13 -4.97
CA LEU A 199 -5.46 -11.97 -3.77
C LEU A 199 -6.55 -13.03 -3.80
N SER A 200 -7.74 -12.71 -4.33
CA SER A 200 -8.82 -13.68 -4.49
C SER A 200 -8.42 -14.85 -5.39
N ALA A 201 -7.81 -14.56 -6.54
CA ALA A 201 -7.30 -15.58 -7.46
C ALA A 201 -6.21 -16.42 -6.79
N ALA A 202 -5.24 -15.81 -6.10
CA ALA A 202 -4.21 -16.54 -5.37
C ALA A 202 -4.80 -17.51 -4.34
N ILE A 203 -5.75 -17.04 -3.52
CA ILE A 203 -6.44 -17.84 -2.50
C ILE A 203 -7.19 -19.03 -3.12
N THR A 204 -7.87 -18.83 -4.26
CA THR A 204 -8.53 -19.94 -4.95
C THR A 204 -7.52 -21.01 -5.38
N GLU A 205 -6.42 -20.62 -6.01
CA GLU A 205 -5.39 -21.54 -6.48
C GLU A 205 -4.74 -22.29 -5.32
N TYR A 206 -4.36 -21.62 -4.22
CA TYR A 206 -3.85 -22.28 -3.01
C TYR A 206 -4.83 -23.30 -2.43
N ASN A 207 -6.11 -22.95 -2.31
CA ASN A 207 -7.14 -23.87 -1.82
C ASN A 207 -7.26 -25.11 -2.71
N THR A 208 -7.14 -24.98 -4.04
CA THR A 208 -7.17 -26.17 -4.92
C THR A 208 -5.92 -27.05 -4.76
N VAL A 209 -4.76 -26.47 -4.44
CA VAL A 209 -3.55 -27.24 -4.12
C VAL A 209 -3.76 -28.00 -2.81
N LEU A 210 -4.31 -27.34 -1.77
CA LEU A 210 -4.58 -27.95 -0.48
C LEU A 210 -5.64 -29.06 -0.55
N LYS A 211 -6.59 -29.03 -1.50
CA LYS A 211 -7.49 -30.18 -1.76
C LYS A 211 -6.72 -31.46 -2.13
N ARG A 212 -5.53 -31.34 -2.74
CA ARG A 212 -4.67 -32.48 -3.13
C ARG A 212 -3.56 -32.75 -2.13
N ARG A 213 -3.01 -31.71 -1.51
CA ARG A 213 -1.95 -31.77 -0.49
C ARG A 213 -2.44 -31.06 0.79
N PRO A 214 -3.33 -31.67 1.57
CA PRO A 214 -4.02 -31.00 2.68
C PRO A 214 -3.11 -30.63 3.86
N TYR A 215 -1.91 -31.20 3.93
CA TYR A 215 -0.96 -31.00 5.04
C TYR A 215 0.31 -30.29 4.58
N ASP A 216 0.29 -29.64 3.42
CA ASP A 216 1.43 -28.87 2.91
C ASP A 216 1.52 -27.51 3.62
N LEU A 217 2.33 -27.46 4.68
CA LEU A 217 2.44 -26.30 5.57
C LEU A 217 2.88 -25.02 4.85
N ASP A 218 3.76 -25.11 3.84
CA ASP A 218 4.20 -23.95 3.05
C ASP A 218 3.03 -23.32 2.31
N THR A 219 2.21 -24.15 1.65
CA THR A 219 0.99 -23.69 0.98
C THR A 219 -0.02 -23.11 1.98
N ILE A 220 -0.13 -23.67 3.19
CA ILE A 220 -1.02 -23.13 4.24
C ILE A 220 -0.55 -21.74 4.71
N ARG A 221 0.77 -21.55 4.89
CA ARG A 221 1.36 -20.24 5.25
C ARG A 221 1.07 -19.20 4.17
N LYS A 222 1.30 -19.52 2.90
CA LYS A 222 1.02 -18.65 1.76
C LYS A 222 -0.46 -18.31 1.62
N LEU A 223 -1.35 -19.28 1.90
CA LEU A 223 -2.79 -19.03 1.96
C LEU A 223 -3.14 -18.05 3.09
N ALA A 224 -2.54 -18.22 4.27
CA ALA A 224 -2.77 -17.34 5.40
C ALA A 224 -2.31 -15.89 5.12
N GLU A 225 -1.11 -15.73 4.54
CA GLU A 225 -0.57 -14.44 4.11
C GLU A 225 -1.51 -13.76 3.11
N ALA A 226 -1.92 -14.46 2.03
CA ALA A 226 -2.84 -13.92 1.05
C ALA A 226 -4.21 -13.54 1.64
N CYS A 227 -4.69 -14.28 2.64
CA CYS A 227 -5.92 -13.95 3.37
C CYS A 227 -5.77 -12.70 4.24
N ILE A 228 -4.61 -12.49 4.87
CA ILE A 228 -4.31 -11.31 5.71
C ILE A 228 -4.20 -10.05 4.85
N ASP A 229 -3.52 -10.15 3.70
CA ASP A 229 -3.35 -9.01 2.77
C ASP A 229 -4.66 -8.58 2.09
N SER A 230 -5.68 -9.45 2.11
CA SER A 230 -6.94 -9.21 1.42
C SER A 230 -7.83 -8.23 2.16
N LYS A 231 -8.39 -7.26 1.41
CA LYS A 231 -9.40 -6.32 1.95
C LYS A 231 -10.64 -7.03 2.51
N ASN A 232 -10.94 -8.23 2.02
CA ASN A 232 -12.06 -9.06 2.48
C ASN A 232 -11.60 -10.17 3.45
N ALA A 233 -10.57 -9.87 4.26
CA ALA A 233 -9.91 -10.81 5.16
C ALA A 233 -10.88 -11.67 5.97
N ALA A 234 -11.90 -11.04 6.59
CA ALA A 234 -12.87 -11.73 7.46
C ALA A 234 -13.63 -12.88 6.75
N THR A 235 -13.89 -12.76 5.44
CA THR A 235 -14.61 -13.79 4.67
C THR A 235 -13.71 -14.94 4.20
N LEU A 236 -12.42 -14.66 4.00
CA LEU A 236 -11.46 -15.61 3.39
C LEU A 236 -10.60 -16.33 4.43
N MET A 237 -10.34 -15.68 5.58
CA MET A 237 -9.62 -16.25 6.72
C MET A 237 -10.14 -17.61 7.23
N PRO A 238 -11.46 -17.90 7.23
CA PRO A 238 -11.95 -19.22 7.64
C PRO A 238 -11.33 -20.39 6.84
N SER A 239 -10.96 -20.19 5.58
CA SER A 239 -10.31 -21.23 4.77
C SER A 239 -8.91 -21.57 5.32
N ALA A 240 -8.11 -20.54 5.61
CA ALA A 240 -6.77 -20.70 6.18
C ALA A 240 -6.83 -21.30 7.60
N ILE A 241 -7.78 -20.84 8.43
CA ILE A 241 -8.04 -21.38 9.77
C ILE A 241 -8.35 -22.88 9.70
N ASN A 242 -9.23 -23.29 8.80
CA ASN A 242 -9.58 -24.70 8.64
C ASN A 242 -8.39 -25.53 8.14
N ALA A 243 -7.58 -25.00 7.22
CA ALA A 243 -6.38 -25.68 6.73
C ALA A 243 -5.36 -25.91 7.86
N TYR A 244 -5.06 -24.89 8.67
CA TYR A 244 -4.21 -25.03 9.86
C TYR A 244 -4.79 -26.02 10.87
N ARG A 245 -6.10 -25.95 11.14
CA ARG A 245 -6.77 -26.90 12.05
C ARG A 245 -6.57 -28.35 11.59
N HIS A 246 -6.80 -28.62 10.31
CA HIS A 246 -6.59 -29.96 9.74
C HIS A 246 -5.12 -30.39 9.80
N TYR A 247 -4.18 -29.47 9.55
CA TYR A 247 -2.75 -29.74 9.68
C TYR A 247 -2.37 -30.12 11.11
N PHE A 248 -2.74 -29.31 12.11
CA PHE A 248 -2.40 -29.57 13.50
C PHE A 248 -3.08 -30.84 14.03
N ASP A 249 -4.34 -31.11 13.67
CA ASP A 249 -5.03 -32.35 14.02
C ASP A 249 -4.31 -33.59 13.48
N HIS A 250 -3.73 -33.50 12.29
CA HIS A 250 -2.93 -34.58 11.70
C HIS A 250 -1.56 -34.68 12.38
N ALA A 251 -0.86 -33.56 12.55
CA ALA A 251 0.47 -33.50 13.17
C ALA A 251 0.45 -34.03 14.62
N MET A 252 -0.59 -33.73 15.39
CA MET A 252 -0.75 -34.25 16.75
C MET A 252 -0.86 -35.78 16.83
N ARG A 253 -1.33 -36.46 15.76
CA ARG A 253 -1.50 -37.91 15.73
C ARG A 253 -0.26 -38.64 15.22
N GLU A 254 0.38 -38.10 14.19
CA GLU A 254 1.38 -38.81 13.39
C GLU A 254 2.83 -38.32 13.60
N MET A 255 3.04 -37.11 14.15
CA MET A 255 4.35 -36.47 14.14
C MET A 255 5.22 -36.86 15.35
N GLN A 256 6.49 -37.20 15.09
CA GLN A 256 7.51 -37.49 16.10
C GLN A 256 8.01 -36.21 16.80
N HIS A 257 8.48 -36.33 18.05
CA HIS A 257 8.82 -35.19 18.92
C HIS A 257 9.89 -34.24 18.35
N GLU A 258 10.87 -34.72 17.59
CA GLU A 258 12.00 -33.91 17.10
C GLU A 258 11.63 -32.87 16.03
N ALA A 259 10.47 -33.00 15.38
CA ALA A 259 9.98 -32.04 14.38
C ALA A 259 9.09 -30.93 14.97
N GLN A 260 8.78 -30.98 16.27
CA GLN A 260 7.80 -30.10 16.92
C GLN A 260 8.34 -28.68 17.14
N ASP A 261 9.63 -28.52 17.41
CA ASP A 261 10.24 -27.23 17.76
C ASP A 261 10.15 -26.16 16.66
N MET A 262 9.87 -26.55 15.41
CA MET A 262 9.75 -25.62 14.28
C MET A 262 8.33 -25.04 14.09
N LEU A 263 7.35 -25.50 14.88
CA LEU A 263 5.93 -25.15 14.70
C LEU A 263 5.43 -24.01 15.58
N TRP A 264 6.26 -23.47 16.48
CA TRP A 264 5.87 -22.34 17.34
C TRP A 264 5.37 -21.14 16.53
N HIS A 265 6.04 -20.84 15.42
CA HIS A 265 5.63 -19.77 14.50
C HIS A 265 4.25 -20.02 13.88
N ASP A 266 3.97 -21.26 13.44
CA ASP A 266 2.68 -21.63 12.87
C ASP A 266 1.53 -21.59 13.88
N VAL A 267 1.81 -21.93 15.14
CA VAL A 267 0.84 -21.73 16.23
C VAL A 267 0.50 -20.25 16.33
N GLY A 268 1.51 -19.36 16.30
CA GLY A 268 1.34 -17.91 16.30
C GLY A 268 0.48 -17.39 15.14
N ILE A 269 0.73 -17.85 13.91
CA ILE A 269 -0.09 -17.50 12.73
C ILE A 269 -1.53 -17.97 12.93
N TYR A 270 -1.72 -19.26 13.27
CA TYR A 270 -3.04 -19.86 13.39
C TYR A 270 -3.93 -19.18 14.45
N VAL A 271 -3.39 -18.93 15.64
CA VAL A 271 -4.13 -18.23 16.71
C VAL A 271 -4.34 -16.76 16.38
N GLY A 272 -3.42 -16.14 15.65
CA GLY A 272 -3.57 -14.81 15.07
C GLY A 272 -4.77 -14.72 14.14
N LEU A 273 -4.91 -15.67 13.21
CA LEU A 273 -6.06 -15.74 12.30
C LEU A 273 -7.38 -15.91 13.06
N LEU A 274 -7.42 -16.78 14.09
CA LEU A 274 -8.62 -16.95 14.92
C LEU A 274 -9.02 -15.66 15.63
N ALA A 275 -8.04 -14.95 16.21
CA ALA A 275 -8.29 -13.69 16.91
C ALA A 275 -8.76 -12.57 15.96
N GLN A 276 -8.31 -12.56 14.70
CA GLN A 276 -8.72 -11.58 13.69
C GLN A 276 -10.17 -11.76 13.23
N VAL A 277 -10.69 -13.00 13.27
CA VAL A 277 -12.12 -13.31 12.98
C VAL A 277 -12.97 -13.25 14.27
N GLU A 278 -12.50 -12.51 15.29
CA GLU A 278 -13.17 -12.31 16.59
C GLU A 278 -13.45 -13.60 17.39
N ARG A 279 -12.81 -14.72 17.04
CA ARG A 279 -12.91 -16.01 17.77
C ARG A 279 -11.83 -16.09 18.86
N VAL A 280 -11.77 -15.06 19.71
CA VAL A 280 -10.70 -14.86 20.70
C VAL A 280 -10.63 -15.99 21.71
N GLN A 281 -11.76 -16.48 22.20
CA GLN A 281 -11.79 -17.59 23.17
C GLN A 281 -11.25 -18.91 22.56
N GLU A 282 -11.55 -19.16 21.28
CA GLU A 282 -10.97 -20.30 20.58
C GLU A 282 -9.46 -20.12 20.40
N ALA A 283 -9.00 -18.92 20.03
CA ALA A 283 -7.58 -18.60 19.91
C ALA A 283 -6.82 -18.88 21.22
N ILE A 284 -7.35 -18.47 22.37
CA ILE A 284 -6.78 -18.77 23.70
C ILE A 284 -6.70 -20.29 23.92
N SER A 285 -7.80 -21.00 23.68
CA SER A 285 -7.84 -22.46 23.91
C SER A 285 -6.86 -23.23 23.02
N GLU A 286 -6.75 -22.85 21.74
CA GLU A 286 -5.86 -23.46 20.76
C GLU A 286 -4.40 -23.11 21.05
N LEU A 287 -4.10 -21.86 21.45
CA LEU A 287 -2.76 -21.45 21.89
C LEU A 287 -2.29 -22.32 23.04
N LYS A 288 -3.10 -22.47 24.10
CA LYS A 288 -2.76 -23.32 25.26
C LYS A 288 -2.59 -24.78 24.85
N ARG A 289 -3.54 -25.34 24.09
CA ARG A 289 -3.53 -26.75 23.70
C ARG A 289 -2.33 -27.10 22.81
N LEU A 290 -2.05 -26.28 21.78
CA LEU A 290 -0.95 -26.52 20.86
C LEU A 290 0.40 -26.31 21.52
N SER A 291 0.55 -25.26 22.35
CA SER A 291 1.78 -25.04 23.12
C SER A 291 2.07 -26.22 24.05
N ARG A 292 1.03 -26.76 24.70
CA ARG A 292 1.15 -27.97 25.54
C ARG A 292 1.60 -29.19 24.72
N TRP A 293 1.04 -29.37 23.53
CA TRP A 293 1.43 -30.45 22.62
C TRP A 293 2.90 -30.34 22.17
N LEU A 294 3.36 -29.15 21.78
CA LEU A 294 4.75 -28.91 21.37
C LEU A 294 5.76 -29.19 22.49
N LEU A 295 5.35 -29.03 23.75
CA LEU A 295 6.18 -29.36 24.92
C LEU A 295 6.09 -30.84 25.33
N GLY A 296 5.40 -31.67 24.53
CA GLY A 296 5.21 -33.10 24.81
C GLY A 296 4.21 -33.40 25.94
N ARG A 297 3.44 -32.41 26.39
CA ARG A 297 2.47 -32.53 27.49
C ARG A 297 1.04 -32.81 27.02
N SER A 298 0.84 -33.32 25.80
CA SER A 298 -0.49 -33.53 25.20
C SER A 298 -1.40 -34.49 25.98
N ALA A 299 -0.82 -35.36 26.81
CA ALA A 299 -1.58 -36.26 27.69
C ALA A 299 -2.31 -35.53 28.83
N GLU A 300 -1.89 -34.31 29.19
CA GLU A 300 -2.51 -33.49 30.24
C GLU A 300 -3.77 -32.77 29.72
N THR A 301 -4.80 -33.54 29.35
CA THR A 301 -6.05 -32.98 28.79
C THR A 301 -6.93 -32.29 29.84
N PHE A 302 -6.67 -32.52 31.14
CA PHE A 302 -7.45 -31.91 32.23
C PHE A 302 -7.33 -30.38 32.27
N TRP A 303 -6.26 -29.81 31.73
CA TRP A 303 -6.10 -28.36 31.59
C TRP A 303 -7.14 -27.71 30.66
N ASP A 304 -7.76 -28.48 29.76
CA ASP A 304 -8.82 -27.96 28.86
C ASP A 304 -10.14 -27.68 29.60
N ASN A 305 -10.25 -28.17 30.84
CA ASN A 305 -11.35 -27.83 31.76
C ASN A 305 -11.12 -26.47 32.44
N TRP A 306 -9.87 -25.97 32.48
CA TRP A 306 -9.50 -24.69 33.10
C TRP A 306 -9.43 -23.59 32.03
N ARG A 307 -10.60 -23.15 31.57
CA ARG A 307 -10.75 -22.16 30.47
C ARG A 307 -10.71 -20.71 30.94
N ASP A 308 -11.19 -20.47 32.15
CA ASP A 308 -11.38 -19.13 32.70
C ASP A 308 -10.07 -18.48 33.14
N ASP A 309 -8.98 -19.26 33.25
CA ASP A 309 -7.67 -18.73 33.62
C ASP A 309 -6.48 -19.43 32.97
N ASP A 310 -5.29 -18.87 33.17
CA ASP A 310 -4.05 -19.31 32.54
C ASP A 310 -3.06 -19.90 33.53
N ARG A 311 -3.56 -20.48 34.64
CA ARG A 311 -2.72 -21.06 35.70
C ARG A 311 -1.69 -22.09 35.22
N GLU A 312 -1.99 -22.78 34.12
CA GLU A 312 -1.05 -23.69 33.45
C GLU A 312 0.24 -22.96 33.02
N TRP A 313 0.11 -21.72 32.55
CA TRP A 313 1.16 -20.91 31.91
C TRP A 313 1.74 -19.81 32.81
N ASP A 314 1.32 -19.78 34.08
CA ASP A 314 1.98 -19.00 35.13
C ASP A 314 3.44 -19.42 35.26
N ILE A 315 4.35 -18.51 35.59
CA ILE A 315 5.76 -18.87 35.80
C ILE A 315 5.91 -19.73 37.07
N LEU A 316 5.16 -19.42 38.12
CA LEU A 316 5.21 -20.12 39.40
C LEU A 316 4.16 -21.23 39.47
N ASP A 317 4.45 -22.30 40.23
CA ASP A 317 3.55 -23.45 40.38
C ASP A 317 2.39 -23.20 41.36
N ASN A 318 2.36 -22.07 42.06
CA ASN A 318 1.42 -21.78 43.16
C ASN A 318 -0.06 -22.04 42.83
N ARG A 319 -0.54 -21.64 41.65
CA ARG A 319 -1.92 -21.91 41.20
C ARG A 319 -2.10 -23.30 40.59
N ARG A 320 -1.05 -23.88 40.02
CA ARG A 320 -1.08 -25.25 39.48
C ARG A 320 -1.27 -26.30 40.58
N VAL A 321 -0.66 -26.10 41.75
CA VAL A 321 -0.80 -27.02 42.92
C VAL A 321 -2.26 -27.20 43.35
N SER A 322 -3.11 -26.21 43.09
CA SER A 322 -4.53 -26.28 43.42
C SER A 322 -5.36 -27.21 42.50
N VAL A 323 -4.77 -27.70 41.41
CA VAL A 323 -5.42 -28.59 40.46
C VAL A 323 -5.24 -30.04 40.93
N PRO A 324 -6.33 -30.77 41.24
CA PRO A 324 -6.24 -32.13 41.80
C PRO A 324 -5.45 -33.12 40.94
N GLU A 325 -5.56 -32.99 39.62
CA GLU A 325 -4.91 -33.87 38.63
C GLU A 325 -3.44 -33.50 38.40
N PHE A 326 -3.00 -32.33 38.86
CA PHE A 326 -1.62 -31.88 38.70
C PHE A 326 -0.72 -32.50 39.78
N SER A 327 0.32 -33.21 39.35
CA SER A 327 1.33 -33.79 40.23
C SER A 327 2.69 -33.14 40.00
N HIS A 328 3.40 -32.82 41.08
CA HIS A 328 4.78 -32.32 41.03
C HIS A 328 5.83 -33.44 40.82
N LEU A 329 5.43 -34.70 40.94
CA LEU A 329 6.34 -35.84 40.90
C LEU A 329 6.63 -36.23 39.45
N GLY A 330 7.82 -35.85 38.95
CA GLY A 330 8.33 -36.24 37.63
C GLY A 330 8.25 -35.14 36.55
N THR A 331 7.75 -33.96 36.90
CA THR A 331 7.51 -32.85 35.97
C THR A 331 8.63 -31.82 36.07
N ASN A 332 9.30 -31.53 34.96
CA ASN A 332 10.27 -30.44 34.91
C ASN A 332 9.49 -29.12 34.97
N SER A 333 9.62 -28.36 36.06
CA SER A 333 8.94 -27.05 36.26
C SER A 333 9.18 -26.07 35.09
N THR A 334 10.28 -26.26 34.35
CA THR A 334 10.63 -25.51 33.14
C THR A 334 9.71 -25.74 31.94
N GLN A 335 8.92 -26.84 31.90
CA GLN A 335 7.99 -27.18 30.79
C GLN A 335 6.61 -26.49 30.87
N PHE A 336 6.44 -25.55 31.81
CA PHE A 336 5.22 -24.77 31.98
C PHE A 336 5.44 -23.33 31.52
N GLY A 337 5.11 -22.33 32.34
CA GLY A 337 5.16 -20.91 31.95
C GLY A 337 6.50 -20.48 31.34
N GLN A 338 7.64 -20.95 31.86
CA GLN A 338 8.96 -20.54 31.36
C GLN A 338 9.25 -20.98 29.91
N SER A 339 8.60 -22.05 29.46
CA SER A 339 8.77 -22.58 28.11
C SER A 339 7.83 -21.98 27.06
N LEU A 340 6.86 -21.15 27.46
CA LEU A 340 5.99 -20.46 26.52
C LEU A 340 6.78 -19.32 25.86
N PRO A 341 6.95 -19.34 24.52
CA PRO A 341 7.61 -18.25 23.80
C PRO A 341 6.98 -16.89 24.11
N LEU A 342 7.82 -15.85 24.16
CA LEU A 342 7.38 -14.52 24.56
C LEU A 342 6.33 -13.94 23.60
N ASP A 343 6.43 -14.21 22.29
CA ASP A 343 5.44 -13.79 21.30
C ASP A 343 4.05 -14.41 21.57
N LEU A 344 3.98 -15.70 21.92
CA LEU A 344 2.73 -16.36 22.28
C LEU A 344 2.21 -15.87 23.63
N ARG A 345 3.09 -15.55 24.59
CA ARG A 345 2.70 -14.95 25.87
C ARG A 345 2.08 -13.56 25.67
N VAL A 346 2.65 -12.73 24.80
CA VAL A 346 2.09 -11.41 24.44
C VAL A 346 0.75 -11.55 23.73
N ARG A 347 0.62 -12.49 22.80
CA ARG A 347 -0.66 -12.81 22.16
C ARG A 347 -1.71 -13.25 23.18
N LEU A 348 -1.35 -14.13 24.11
CA LEU A 348 -2.25 -14.59 25.17
C LEU A 348 -2.72 -13.42 26.06
N ALA A 349 -1.81 -12.52 26.45
CA ALA A 349 -2.14 -11.30 27.18
C ALA A 349 -3.12 -10.41 26.39
N THR A 350 -2.85 -10.22 25.10
CA THR A 350 -3.67 -9.42 24.18
C THR A 350 -5.07 -10.04 24.00
N TYR A 351 -5.16 -11.35 23.87
CA TYR A 351 -6.43 -12.06 23.73
C TYR A 351 -7.25 -12.03 25.03
N ARG A 352 -6.60 -12.14 26.19
CA ARG A 352 -7.27 -11.96 27.50
C ARG A 352 -7.80 -10.54 27.68
N LEU A 353 -7.06 -9.51 27.24
CA LEU A 353 -7.57 -8.13 27.19
C LEU A 353 -8.81 -8.00 26.31
N ARG A 354 -8.80 -8.58 25.10
CA ARG A 354 -9.96 -8.58 24.19
C ARG A 354 -11.17 -9.31 24.76
N ASN A 355 -10.94 -10.37 25.55
CA ASN A 355 -12.00 -11.12 26.22
C ASN A 355 -12.52 -10.45 27.51
N GLY A 356 -11.86 -9.38 27.99
CA GLY A 356 -12.18 -8.70 29.24
C GLY A 356 -11.61 -9.36 30.50
N ASP A 357 -10.70 -10.33 30.35
CA ASP A 357 -10.05 -11.05 31.46
C ASP A 357 -8.79 -10.31 31.95
N TYR A 358 -8.99 -9.08 32.46
CA TYR A 358 -7.89 -8.18 32.82
C TYR A 358 -6.86 -8.80 33.76
N SER A 359 -7.30 -9.54 34.78
CA SER A 359 -6.41 -10.12 35.79
C SER A 359 -5.39 -11.09 35.21
N GLU A 360 -5.80 -11.96 34.27
CA GLU A 360 -4.89 -12.90 33.62
C GLU A 360 -3.97 -12.19 32.63
N ALA A 361 -4.50 -11.22 31.88
CA ALA A 361 -3.66 -10.40 31.00
C ALA A 361 -2.52 -9.73 31.78
N MET A 362 -2.80 -9.17 32.97
CA MET A 362 -1.78 -8.49 33.77
C MET A 362 -0.68 -9.44 34.23
N LYS A 363 -1.02 -10.68 34.61
CA LYS A 363 -0.01 -11.68 35.01
C LYS A 363 0.96 -12.01 33.87
N HIS A 364 0.48 -12.02 32.63
CA HIS A 364 1.37 -12.19 31.48
C HIS A 364 2.25 -10.95 31.23
N LEU A 365 1.70 -9.75 31.43
CA LEU A 365 2.42 -8.48 31.24
C LEU A 365 3.40 -8.15 32.37
N ASP A 366 3.22 -8.70 33.58
CA ASP A 366 4.20 -8.58 34.67
C ASP A 366 5.58 -9.18 34.30
N HIS A 367 5.64 -9.94 33.20
CA HIS A 367 6.85 -10.53 32.64
C HIS A 367 7.36 -9.79 31.39
N LEU A 368 6.74 -8.68 31.01
CA LEU A 368 7.10 -7.87 29.85
C LEU A 368 7.25 -6.41 30.29
N ASP A 369 8.33 -6.08 30.99
CA ASP A 369 8.58 -4.71 31.42
C ASP A 369 9.12 -3.87 30.25
N PRO A 370 8.46 -2.77 29.84
CA PRO A 370 8.95 -1.91 28.77
C PRO A 370 10.36 -1.33 28.99
N ASP A 371 10.82 -1.25 30.24
CA ASP A 371 12.14 -0.69 30.58
C ASP A 371 13.25 -1.75 30.56
N ASP A 372 12.91 -3.04 30.42
CA ASP A 372 13.89 -4.13 30.34
C ASP A 372 14.50 -4.20 28.91
N PRO A 373 15.83 -4.20 28.77
CA PRO A 373 16.50 -4.43 27.49
C PRO A 373 16.03 -5.68 26.74
N SER A 374 15.60 -6.73 27.45
CA SER A 374 15.07 -7.95 26.83
C SER A 374 13.75 -7.69 26.08
N THR A 375 12.89 -6.84 26.62
CA THR A 375 11.65 -6.39 25.99
C THR A 375 11.93 -5.52 24.77
N THR A 376 12.96 -4.66 24.82
CA THR A 376 13.37 -3.86 23.66
C THR A 376 13.84 -4.73 22.50
N ALA A 377 14.67 -5.75 22.77
CA ALA A 377 15.11 -6.70 21.75
C ALA A 377 13.92 -7.46 21.14
N PHE A 378 12.97 -7.90 21.98
CA PHE A 378 11.74 -8.53 21.51
C PHE A 378 10.87 -7.60 20.66
N ALA A 379 10.76 -6.32 21.03
CA ALA A 379 9.98 -5.32 20.30
C ALA A 379 10.58 -4.99 18.92
N ASP A 380 11.89 -5.13 18.76
CA ASP A 380 12.58 -5.03 17.46
C ASP A 380 12.15 -6.15 16.51
N ASP A 381 12.14 -7.39 17.00
CA ASP A 381 11.74 -8.56 16.21
C ASP A 381 10.21 -8.62 15.96
N PHE A 382 9.41 -8.14 16.92
CA PHE A 382 7.94 -8.28 16.94
C PHE A 382 7.20 -6.97 17.19
N THR A 383 7.58 -5.90 16.49
CA THR A 383 7.00 -4.55 16.61
C THR A 383 5.48 -4.55 16.53
N PHE A 384 4.90 -5.33 15.60
CA PHE A 384 3.46 -5.44 15.39
C PHE A 384 2.72 -5.99 16.62
N LEU A 385 3.32 -6.93 17.37
CA LEU A 385 2.70 -7.50 18.58
C LEU A 385 2.65 -6.47 19.72
N ILE A 386 3.72 -5.68 19.87
CA ILE A 386 3.76 -4.61 20.88
C ILE A 386 2.79 -3.50 20.51
N TYR A 387 2.67 -3.16 19.22
CA TYR A 387 1.68 -2.20 18.74
C TYR A 387 0.26 -2.68 19.03
N ASP A 388 -0.09 -3.92 18.66
CA ASP A 388 -1.41 -4.51 18.91
C ASP A 388 -1.72 -4.57 20.41
N LEU A 389 -0.74 -4.95 21.24
CA LEU A 389 -0.89 -4.95 22.69
C LEU A 389 -1.16 -3.54 23.23
N GLY A 390 -0.42 -2.52 22.77
CA GLY A 390 -0.62 -1.13 23.15
C GLY A 390 -2.02 -0.62 22.81
N VAL A 391 -2.50 -0.95 21.59
CA VAL A 391 -3.86 -0.61 21.14
C VAL A 391 -4.91 -1.26 22.03
N GLU A 392 -4.77 -2.55 22.33
CA GLU A 392 -5.72 -3.25 23.22
C GLU A 392 -5.67 -2.75 24.67
N LEU A 393 -4.50 -2.37 25.18
CA LEU A 393 -4.39 -1.73 26.50
C LEU A 393 -5.11 -0.38 26.54
N GLY A 394 -5.00 0.42 25.48
CA GLY A 394 -5.71 1.70 25.34
C GLY A 394 -7.23 1.52 25.41
N LYS A 395 -7.79 0.60 24.61
CA LYS A 395 -9.24 0.28 24.62
C LYS A 395 -9.76 -0.18 25.99
N ASN A 396 -8.89 -0.79 26.78
CA ASN A 396 -9.17 -1.35 28.10
C ASN A 396 -8.91 -0.36 29.25
N SER A 397 -8.88 0.95 28.96
CA SER A 397 -8.66 2.04 29.91
C SER A 397 -7.32 1.98 30.65
N GLN A 398 -6.32 1.30 30.08
CA GLN A 398 -4.94 1.26 30.61
C GLN A 398 -3.99 2.15 29.81
N ALA A 399 -4.43 3.37 29.52
CA ALA A 399 -3.69 4.35 28.72
C ALA A 399 -2.25 4.57 29.23
N SER A 400 -2.03 4.64 30.55
CA SER A 400 -0.68 4.85 31.11
C SER A 400 0.32 3.74 30.76
N ARG A 401 -0.13 2.47 30.70
CA ARG A 401 0.73 1.36 30.28
C ARG A 401 0.88 1.31 28.76
N ALA A 402 -0.20 1.57 28.02
CA ALA A 402 -0.15 1.69 26.57
C ALA A 402 0.89 2.74 26.12
N ILE A 403 0.94 3.91 26.78
CA ILE A 403 1.95 4.96 26.54
C ILE A 403 3.37 4.41 26.68
N ARG A 404 3.68 3.63 27.72
CA ARG A 404 5.02 3.05 27.90
C ARG A 404 5.42 2.14 26.73
N TYR A 405 4.50 1.31 26.23
CA TYR A 405 4.76 0.45 25.07
C TYR A 405 4.90 1.25 23.76
N PHE A 406 4.08 2.27 23.54
CA PHE A 406 4.23 3.11 22.35
C PHE A 406 5.49 3.99 22.39
N GLU A 407 5.89 4.46 23.56
CA GLU A 407 7.18 5.16 23.75
C GLU A 407 8.37 4.23 23.50
N LEU A 408 8.27 2.95 23.91
CA LEU A 408 9.25 1.94 23.53
C LEU A 408 9.36 1.84 22.00
N LEU A 409 8.23 1.71 21.28
CA LEU A 409 8.23 1.65 19.82
C LEU A 409 8.79 2.92 19.17
N ARG A 410 8.46 4.10 19.73
CA ARG A 410 8.98 5.39 19.25
C ARG A 410 10.47 5.56 19.48
N SER A 411 11.04 4.91 20.50
CA SER A 411 12.47 4.97 20.79
C SER A 411 13.32 4.15 19.81
N MET A 412 12.70 3.28 19.01
CA MET A 412 13.36 2.45 18.01
C MET A 412 13.90 3.28 16.83
N PRO A 413 15.03 2.85 16.22
CA PRO A 413 15.62 3.59 15.10
C PRO A 413 14.72 3.52 13.86
N GLY A 414 14.42 4.67 13.27
CA GLY A 414 13.60 4.75 12.06
C GLY A 414 12.97 6.11 11.88
N ASP A 415 12.23 6.26 10.78
CA ASP A 415 11.34 7.40 10.61
C ASP A 415 10.17 7.31 11.60
N PRO A 416 9.66 8.45 12.10
CA PRO A 416 8.55 8.45 13.03
C PRO A 416 7.32 7.77 12.42
N ASP A 417 6.83 6.71 13.07
CA ASP A 417 5.61 6.02 12.64
C ASP A 417 4.36 6.83 13.04
N ALA A 418 3.66 7.36 12.04
CA ALA A 418 2.44 8.13 12.23
C ALA A 418 1.33 7.33 12.95
N ALA A 419 1.29 6.01 12.80
CA ALA A 419 0.31 5.16 13.49
C ALA A 419 0.60 5.10 15.00
N VAL A 420 1.86 4.92 15.40
CA VAL A 420 2.29 4.95 16.81
C VAL A 420 2.02 6.31 17.44
N LEU A 421 2.36 7.40 16.74
CA LEU A 421 2.12 8.77 17.22
C LEU A 421 0.61 9.07 17.39
N LEU A 422 -0.23 8.58 16.48
CA LEU A 422 -1.68 8.68 16.60
C LEU A 422 -2.19 7.96 17.86
N GLN A 423 -1.71 6.74 18.14
CA GLN A 423 -2.11 6.02 19.34
C GLN A 423 -1.62 6.70 20.63
N LEU A 424 -0.39 7.23 20.66
CA LEU A 424 0.09 8.06 21.77
C LEU A 424 -0.84 9.25 22.01
N GLY A 425 -1.20 9.97 20.94
CA GLY A 425 -2.16 11.07 21.00
C GLY A 425 -3.49 10.65 21.64
N ARG A 426 -4.06 9.53 21.21
CA ARG A 426 -5.29 8.95 21.80
C ARG A 426 -5.13 8.59 23.28
N CYS A 427 -4.05 7.92 23.64
CA CYS A 427 -3.80 7.56 25.05
C CYS A 427 -3.65 8.81 25.94
N TYR A 428 -2.97 9.86 25.48
CA TYR A 428 -2.87 11.12 26.23
C TYR A 428 -4.20 11.87 26.32
N LEU A 429 -5.10 11.74 25.34
CA LEU A 429 -6.48 12.24 25.48
C LEU A 429 -7.23 11.49 26.57
N ASP A 430 -7.07 10.17 26.66
CA ASP A 430 -7.71 9.34 27.69
C ASP A 430 -7.17 9.61 29.10
N THR A 431 -5.89 9.97 29.24
CA THR A 431 -5.32 10.41 30.53
C THR A 431 -5.69 11.85 30.90
N GLY A 432 -6.25 12.62 29.96
CA GLY A 432 -6.62 14.02 30.16
C GLY A 432 -5.49 15.04 29.92
N GLU A 433 -4.34 14.61 29.41
CA GLU A 433 -3.20 15.48 29.09
C GLU A 433 -3.33 16.06 27.68
N SER A 434 -4.29 16.97 27.48
CA SER A 434 -4.63 17.50 26.15
C SER A 434 -3.47 18.20 25.42
N ALA A 435 -2.53 18.80 26.15
CA ALA A 435 -1.36 19.45 25.54
C ALA A 435 -0.36 18.45 24.94
N MET A 436 -0.13 17.31 25.61
CA MET A 436 0.71 16.24 25.06
C MET A 436 0.00 15.55 23.90
N ALA A 437 -1.30 15.31 24.02
CA ALA A 437 -2.11 14.75 22.93
C ALA A 437 -2.03 15.60 21.65
N GLU A 438 -2.17 16.92 21.78
CA GLU A 438 -2.01 17.86 20.66
C GLU A 438 -0.64 17.72 19.99
N GLU A 439 0.43 17.64 20.79
CA GLU A 439 1.79 17.51 20.28
C GLU A 439 2.00 16.23 19.48
N TYR A 440 1.56 15.07 20.00
CA TYR A 440 1.70 13.80 19.29
C TYR A 440 0.81 13.69 18.05
N LEU A 441 -0.42 14.21 18.12
CA LEU A 441 -1.30 14.20 16.95
C LEU A 441 -0.78 15.12 15.84
N LEU A 442 -0.18 16.26 16.19
CA LEU A 442 0.50 17.12 15.20
C LEU A 442 1.74 16.43 14.61
N ALA A 443 2.55 15.77 15.45
CA ALA A 443 3.68 14.98 14.98
C ALA A 443 3.23 13.85 14.03
N ALA A 444 2.09 13.22 14.29
CA ALA A 444 1.52 12.21 13.38
C ALA A 444 1.16 12.80 12.00
N LEU A 445 0.66 14.04 11.95
CA LEU A 445 0.37 14.76 10.70
C LEU A 445 1.61 15.29 9.97
N ASP A 446 2.72 15.44 10.68
CA ASP A 446 4.01 15.81 10.11
C ASP A 446 4.73 14.58 9.55
N ALA A 447 4.51 13.40 10.16
CA ALA A 447 5.00 12.11 9.67
C ALA A 447 4.17 11.59 8.47
N ASP A 448 2.83 11.68 8.54
CA ASP A 448 1.92 11.32 7.45
C ASP A 448 0.89 12.43 7.20
N GLU A 449 1.12 13.17 6.12
CA GLU A 449 0.24 14.24 5.69
C GLU A 449 -1.14 13.75 5.24
N ASP A 450 -1.33 12.48 4.89
CA ASP A 450 -2.63 11.95 4.45
C ASP A 450 -3.39 11.26 5.59
N ASN A 451 -2.88 11.29 6.82
CA ASN A 451 -3.52 10.69 7.98
C ASN A 451 -4.83 11.40 8.34
N ILE A 452 -5.95 10.75 8.03
CA ILE A 452 -7.30 11.28 8.25
C ILE A 452 -7.69 11.17 9.72
N ASP A 453 -7.29 10.09 10.40
CA ASP A 453 -7.67 9.83 11.78
C ASP A 453 -7.07 10.86 12.73
N ALA A 454 -5.78 11.18 12.58
CA ALA A 454 -5.12 12.22 13.37
C ALA A 454 -5.80 13.59 13.22
N ARG A 455 -6.31 13.92 12.01
CA ARG A 455 -7.08 15.17 11.80
C ARG A 455 -8.42 15.15 12.49
N ILE A 456 -9.12 14.01 12.47
CA ILE A 456 -10.42 13.86 13.13
C ILE A 456 -10.24 14.01 14.65
N GLU A 457 -9.24 13.33 15.24
CA GLU A 457 -8.97 13.43 16.68
C GLU A 457 -8.62 14.87 17.09
N LEU A 458 -7.76 15.55 16.33
CA LEU A 458 -7.45 16.97 16.59
C LEU A 458 -8.68 17.87 16.43
N ALA A 459 -9.51 17.66 15.41
CA ALA A 459 -10.73 18.45 15.22
C ALA A 459 -11.71 18.28 16.39
N ASN A 460 -11.92 17.03 16.83
CA ASN A 460 -12.74 16.73 18.00
C ASN A 460 -12.18 17.37 19.28
N MET A 461 -10.86 17.33 19.45
CA MET A 461 -10.17 17.94 20.58
C MET A 461 -10.33 19.47 20.59
N TYR A 462 -10.19 20.14 19.44
CA TYR A 462 -10.39 21.58 19.34
C TYR A 462 -11.85 22.01 19.48
N GLU A 463 -12.83 21.24 18.97
CA GLU A 463 -14.26 21.51 19.20
C GLU A 463 -14.58 21.47 20.70
N LYS A 464 -14.04 20.48 21.43
CA LYS A 464 -14.18 20.38 22.89
C LYS A 464 -13.54 21.57 23.61
N ALA A 465 -12.41 22.06 23.11
CA ALA A 465 -11.70 23.22 23.65
C ALA A 465 -12.29 24.58 23.25
N ARG A 466 -13.38 24.62 22.46
CA ARG A 466 -13.97 25.84 21.87
C ARG A 466 -13.06 26.57 20.90
N GLU A 467 -12.06 25.89 20.35
CA GLU A 467 -11.21 26.38 19.25
C GLU A 467 -11.88 26.04 17.91
N ASP A 468 -13.12 26.50 17.76
CA ASP A 468 -14.04 26.10 16.69
C ASP A 468 -13.46 26.37 15.28
N GLU A 469 -12.63 27.43 15.13
CA GLU A 469 -12.00 27.78 13.86
C GLU A 469 -11.03 26.69 13.38
N GLU A 470 -10.11 26.23 14.25
CA GLU A 470 -9.16 25.18 13.89
C GLU A 470 -9.86 23.83 13.71
N ALA A 471 -10.89 23.55 14.51
CA ALA A 471 -11.72 22.37 14.36
C ALA A 471 -12.37 22.32 12.97
N LEU A 472 -12.94 23.44 12.49
CA LEU A 472 -13.56 23.51 11.16
C LEU A 472 -12.54 23.28 10.05
N ILE A 473 -11.35 23.86 10.20
CA ILE A 473 -10.28 23.74 9.20
C ILE A 473 -9.82 22.27 9.09
N LEU A 474 -9.54 21.60 10.21
CA LEU A 474 -9.14 20.19 10.21
C LEU A 474 -10.27 19.28 9.71
N ALA A 475 -11.53 19.57 10.05
CA ALA A 475 -12.67 18.85 9.53
C ALA A 475 -12.78 18.97 8.00
N ALA A 476 -12.56 20.17 7.45
CA ALA A 476 -12.57 20.43 6.02
C ALA A 476 -11.49 19.63 5.29
N GLU A 477 -10.29 19.56 5.86
CA GLU A 477 -9.17 18.78 5.35
C GLU A 477 -9.45 17.27 5.37
N ALA A 478 -9.92 16.75 6.49
CA ALA A 478 -10.27 15.33 6.62
C ALA A 478 -11.33 14.92 5.57
N LEU A 479 -12.34 15.77 5.33
CA LEU A 479 -13.32 15.55 4.27
C LEU A 479 -12.72 15.62 2.86
N ALA A 480 -11.77 16.54 2.63
CA ALA A 480 -11.10 16.63 1.34
C ALA A 480 -10.30 15.37 1.02
N LEU A 481 -9.59 14.82 2.00
CA LEU A 481 -8.83 13.56 1.85
C LEU A 481 -9.73 12.36 1.62
N ARG A 482 -10.83 12.23 2.40
CA ARG A 482 -11.82 11.16 2.17
C ARG A 482 -12.40 11.21 0.76
N GLY A 483 -12.76 12.40 0.29
CA GLY A 483 -13.29 12.58 -1.07
C GLY A 483 -12.30 12.18 -2.17
N VAL A 484 -10.99 12.31 -1.95
CA VAL A 484 -9.95 11.84 -2.87
C VAL A 484 -9.79 10.32 -2.81
N GLN A 485 -9.78 9.73 -1.61
CA GLN A 485 -9.74 8.27 -1.44
C GLN A 485 -10.95 7.59 -2.10
N ASP A 486 -12.14 8.16 -1.94
CA ASP A 486 -13.36 7.65 -2.58
C ASP A 486 -13.32 7.78 -4.11
N GLN A 487 -12.78 8.89 -4.65
CA GLN A 487 -12.62 9.05 -6.10
C GLN A 487 -11.60 8.08 -6.70
N ASP A 488 -10.50 7.82 -5.98
CA ASP A 488 -9.57 6.76 -6.34
C ASP A 488 -10.25 5.40 -6.29
N HIS A 489 -11.16 5.16 -5.35
CA HIS A 489 -11.98 3.94 -5.30
C HIS A 489 -12.89 3.79 -6.52
N PHE A 490 -13.59 4.85 -6.96
CA PHE A 490 -14.48 4.79 -8.14
C PHE A 490 -13.74 4.67 -9.47
N ILE A 491 -12.56 5.29 -9.61
CA ILE A 491 -11.73 5.14 -10.81
C ILE A 491 -11.15 3.71 -10.86
N ASN A 492 -10.82 3.12 -9.70
CA ASN A 492 -10.33 1.74 -9.62
C ASN A 492 -11.43 0.68 -9.83
N ASP A 493 -12.72 0.99 -9.63
CA ASP A 493 -13.83 0.06 -9.91
C ASP A 493 -14.28 0.08 -11.38
N ALA A 494 -14.03 1.17 -12.11
CA ALA A 494 -14.34 1.27 -13.55
C ALA A 494 -13.26 0.65 -14.45
N ASP A 495 -12.09 0.32 -13.89
CA ASP A 495 -10.96 -0.30 -14.56
C ASP A 495 -10.54 -1.55 -13.76
N ILE A 496 -11.33 -2.63 -13.91
CA ILE A 496 -11.00 -3.95 -13.36
C ILE A 496 -9.79 -4.48 -14.13
N GLY A 497 -8.61 -4.14 -13.63
CA GLY A 497 -7.33 -4.58 -14.17
C GLY A 497 -6.17 -3.79 -13.57
N LYS A 498 -5.61 -4.34 -12.48
CA LYS A 498 -4.39 -3.89 -11.75
C LYS A 498 -4.61 -2.77 -10.72
N VAL A 499 -4.73 -3.12 -9.42
CA VAL A 499 -4.00 -2.38 -8.36
C VAL A 499 -3.63 -3.31 -7.19
N ARG A 500 -2.32 -3.30 -6.96
CA ARG A 500 -1.48 -3.91 -5.94
C ARG A 500 -1.73 -3.29 -4.56
N ILE A 501 -1.78 -4.11 -3.51
CA ILE A 501 -1.60 -3.65 -2.12
C ILE A 501 -0.11 -3.79 -1.83
N ARG A 502 0.56 -2.70 -1.46
CA ARG A 502 1.92 -2.70 -0.88
C ARG A 502 1.84 -2.10 0.53
N PRO A 503 2.62 -2.59 1.50
CA PRO A 503 2.94 -1.87 2.73
C PRO A 503 3.77 -0.61 2.41
N SER A 504 3.71 0.40 3.28
CA SER A 504 4.30 1.72 3.09
C SER A 504 5.80 1.68 2.84
N ALA A 505 6.20 1.95 1.59
CA ALA A 505 7.51 2.50 1.27
C ALA A 505 7.42 3.28 -0.06
N SER A 506 7.70 4.59 0.01
CA SER A 506 8.05 5.50 -1.10
C SER A 506 7.14 5.45 -2.34
N ARG A 507 6.03 6.20 -2.31
CA ARG A 507 5.32 6.63 -3.52
C ARG A 507 6.11 7.75 -4.23
N ASN A 508 7.17 7.42 -4.95
CA ASN A 508 7.78 8.35 -5.90
C ASN A 508 7.10 8.24 -7.27
N GLY A 509 5.96 8.90 -7.37
CA GLY A 509 5.18 9.09 -8.60
C GLY A 509 4.19 10.22 -8.39
N THR A 510 4.70 11.45 -8.34
CA THR A 510 4.04 12.75 -8.13
C THR A 510 2.50 12.78 -8.18
N ARG A 511 1.83 12.25 -7.16
CA ARG A 511 0.51 12.70 -6.75
C ARG A 511 0.76 13.85 -5.79
N ARG A 512 0.43 15.07 -6.23
CA ARG A 512 0.50 16.24 -5.35
C ARG A 512 -0.35 15.99 -4.12
N PRO A 513 0.06 16.45 -2.93
CA PRO A 513 -0.79 16.37 -1.76
C PRO A 513 -2.12 17.09 -2.08
N ALA A 514 -3.24 16.41 -1.80
CA ALA A 514 -4.58 16.95 -2.06
C ALA A 514 -4.86 18.20 -1.22
N ILE A 515 -4.13 18.35 -0.11
CA ILE A 515 -4.20 19.49 0.80
C ILE A 515 -2.88 20.27 0.75
N PRO A 516 -2.91 21.60 0.67
CA PRO A 516 -1.72 22.44 0.80
C PRO A 516 -1.06 22.29 2.18
N ARG A 517 0.27 22.18 2.22
CA ARG A 517 1.02 22.21 3.48
C ARG A 517 0.70 23.48 4.25
N ARG A 518 0.41 23.34 5.55
CA ARG A 518 0.17 24.47 6.43
C ARG A 518 0.90 24.32 7.75
N HIS A 519 1.25 25.46 8.33
CA HIS A 519 1.64 25.50 9.73
C HIS A 519 0.41 25.25 10.61
N ARG A 520 0.54 24.30 11.55
CA ARG A 520 -0.49 23.95 12.52
C ARG A 520 -0.05 24.47 13.88
N SER A 521 -0.75 25.46 14.42
CA SER A 521 -0.40 26.04 15.72
C SER A 521 -0.84 25.13 16.87
N LYS A 522 0.00 24.95 17.88
CA LYS A 522 -0.34 24.29 19.15
C LYS A 522 -1.25 25.22 19.98
N LYS A 523 -2.57 25.11 19.87
CA LYS A 523 -3.53 25.98 20.60
C LYS A 523 -3.65 25.61 22.07
N LEU A 524 -3.49 24.34 22.42
CA LEU A 524 -3.65 23.84 23.79
C LEU A 524 -2.36 23.89 24.61
N ALA A 525 -1.23 24.15 23.97
CA ALA A 525 0.00 24.51 24.65
C ALA A 525 -0.18 25.77 25.54
N GLY A 526 0.55 25.79 26.66
CA GLY A 526 0.57 26.94 27.58
C GLY A 526 0.90 28.26 26.86
N PRO A 527 0.44 29.40 27.37
CA PRO A 527 0.60 30.70 26.70
C PRO A 527 2.06 31.04 26.38
N ASP A 528 2.99 30.65 27.25
CA ASP A 528 4.43 30.88 27.05
C ASP A 528 4.97 30.06 25.87
N ARG A 529 4.67 28.75 25.82
CA ARG A 529 5.04 27.87 24.71
C ARG A 529 4.46 28.34 23.37
N ARG A 530 3.21 28.83 23.37
CA ARG A 530 2.59 29.41 22.17
C ARG A 530 3.35 30.63 21.67
N GLN A 531 3.74 31.53 22.56
CA GLN A 531 4.53 32.70 22.20
C GLN A 531 5.92 32.32 21.68
N GLU A 532 6.57 31.34 22.32
CA GLU A 532 7.86 30.82 21.87
C GLU A 532 7.76 30.22 20.46
N ASP A 533 6.77 29.36 20.21
CA ASP A 533 6.53 28.76 18.89
C ASP A 533 6.25 29.83 17.81
N GLU A 534 5.44 30.85 18.15
CA GLU A 534 5.17 31.98 17.26
C GLU A 534 6.43 32.80 16.96
N GLN A 535 7.30 33.03 17.95
CA GLN A 535 8.58 33.73 17.78
C GLN A 535 9.57 32.92 16.94
N ILE A 536 9.71 31.61 17.21
CA ILE A 536 10.55 30.71 16.42
C ILE A 536 10.09 30.72 14.96
N ARG A 537 8.77 30.66 14.73
CA ARG A 537 8.20 30.74 13.39
C ARG A 537 8.48 32.08 12.72
N ALA A 538 8.27 33.18 13.43
CA ALA A 538 8.55 34.53 12.93
C ALA A 538 10.01 34.66 12.48
N LEU A 539 10.94 34.15 13.30
CA LEU A 539 12.36 34.15 13.03
C LEU A 539 12.70 33.30 11.79
N LYS A 540 12.16 32.08 11.68
CA LYS A 540 12.33 31.21 10.50
C LYS A 540 11.84 31.87 9.21
N LEU A 541 10.64 32.45 9.23
CA LEU A 541 10.07 33.17 8.08
C LEU A 541 10.92 34.36 7.65
N SER A 542 11.42 35.15 8.62
CA SER A 542 12.29 36.29 8.33
C SER A 542 13.62 35.88 7.70
N GLN A 543 14.21 34.77 8.16
CA GLN A 543 15.43 34.20 7.60
C GLN A 543 15.20 33.67 6.18
N GLN A 544 14.12 32.92 5.95
CA GLN A 544 13.76 32.44 4.62
C GLN A 544 13.53 33.60 3.64
N TYR A 545 12.86 34.66 4.06
CA TYR A 545 12.67 35.85 3.23
C TYR A 545 14.00 36.54 2.89
N ALA A 546 14.93 36.62 3.84
CA ALA A 546 16.26 37.15 3.58
C ALA A 546 17.03 36.33 2.52
N ILE A 547 16.92 35.00 2.56
CA ILE A 547 17.49 34.09 1.55
C ILE A 547 16.86 34.34 0.18
N VAL A 548 15.53 34.43 0.10
CA VAL A 548 14.83 34.69 -1.17
C VAL A 548 15.26 36.03 -1.78
N ARG A 549 15.46 37.06 -0.95
CA ARG A 549 15.96 38.36 -1.40
C ARG A 549 17.39 38.28 -1.93
N ASP A 550 18.29 37.59 -1.22
CA ASP A 550 19.69 37.38 -1.65
C ASP A 550 19.76 36.62 -2.97
N LEU A 551 19.02 35.51 -3.09
CA LEU A 551 18.93 34.73 -4.33
C LEU A 551 18.42 35.58 -5.49
N LYS A 552 17.36 36.38 -5.27
CA LYS A 552 16.82 37.28 -6.30
C LYS A 552 17.85 38.33 -6.74
N GLN A 553 18.62 38.89 -5.81
CA GLN A 553 19.69 39.83 -6.14
C GLN A 553 20.77 39.16 -7.00
N ARG A 554 21.26 37.97 -6.61
CA ARG A 554 22.27 37.23 -7.37
C ARG A 554 21.79 36.80 -8.76
N ILE A 555 20.51 36.45 -8.89
CA ILE A 555 19.88 36.17 -10.20
C ILE A 555 19.91 37.43 -11.07
N SER A 556 19.64 38.61 -10.49
CA SER A 556 19.70 39.89 -11.21
C SER A 556 21.12 40.28 -11.65
N GLU A 557 22.15 39.83 -10.91
CA GLU A 557 23.57 40.01 -11.23
C GLU A 557 24.07 39.03 -12.33
N GLY A 558 23.22 38.11 -12.78
CA GLY A 558 23.47 37.23 -13.93
C GLY A 558 23.51 35.73 -13.62
N HIS A 559 23.40 35.32 -12.34
CA HIS A 559 23.45 33.92 -11.92
C HIS A 559 22.11 33.19 -12.11
N LYS A 560 21.75 32.89 -13.37
CA LYS A 560 20.49 32.21 -13.71
C LYS A 560 20.38 30.77 -13.19
N GLU A 561 21.50 30.16 -12.82
CA GLU A 561 21.54 28.80 -12.26
C GLU A 561 20.80 28.68 -10.92
N LEU A 562 20.61 29.80 -10.20
CA LEU A 562 19.96 29.86 -8.88
C LEU A 562 18.43 29.97 -8.94
N ILE A 563 17.84 30.02 -10.14
CA ILE A 563 16.38 30.14 -10.31
C ILE A 563 15.61 28.98 -9.64
N PRO A 564 16.04 27.70 -9.74
CA PRO A 564 15.34 26.60 -9.07
C PRO A 564 15.32 26.74 -7.55
N ASP A 565 16.44 27.13 -6.94
CA ASP A 565 16.55 27.33 -5.48
C ASP A 565 15.66 28.50 -5.02
N TRP A 566 15.70 29.61 -5.77
CA TRP A 566 14.82 30.75 -5.51
C TRP A 566 13.34 30.37 -5.64
N MET A 567 12.98 29.58 -6.64
CA MET A 567 11.61 29.09 -6.83
C MET A 567 11.17 28.19 -5.67
N ALA A 568 12.05 27.32 -5.16
CA ALA A 568 11.75 26.45 -4.03
C ALA A 568 11.53 27.26 -2.74
N SER A 569 12.44 28.18 -2.40
CA SER A 569 12.30 29.01 -1.21
C SER A 569 11.13 30.00 -1.29
N SER A 570 10.84 30.54 -2.48
CA SER A 570 9.68 31.41 -2.70
C SER A 570 8.37 30.64 -2.56
N LYS A 571 8.32 29.39 -3.03
CA LYS A 571 7.15 28.51 -2.86
C LYS A 571 6.82 28.32 -1.38
N GLU A 572 7.81 28.00 -0.54
CA GLU A 572 7.59 27.77 0.88
C GLU A 572 6.95 28.99 1.57
N LEU A 573 7.47 30.19 1.30
CA LEU A 573 6.92 31.43 1.85
C LEU A 573 5.49 31.73 1.36
N VAL A 574 5.25 31.54 0.05
CA VAL A 574 3.93 31.76 -0.56
C VAL A 574 2.91 30.77 0.00
N ASP A 575 3.27 29.49 0.10
CA ASP A 575 2.40 28.46 0.65
C ASP A 575 2.11 28.71 2.14
N ASP A 576 3.09 29.14 2.93
CA ASP A 576 2.91 29.56 4.34
C ASP A 576 1.93 30.73 4.48
N PHE A 577 2.00 31.73 3.60
CA PHE A 577 1.06 32.85 3.60
C PHE A 577 -0.35 32.39 3.22
N ARG A 578 -0.47 31.53 2.19
CA ARG A 578 -1.76 30.95 1.76
C ARG A 578 -2.38 30.06 2.83
N SER A 579 -1.57 29.50 3.71
CA SER A 579 -1.98 28.67 4.83
C SER A 579 -2.64 29.44 5.98
N LEU A 580 -2.63 30.78 5.95
CA LEU A 580 -3.13 31.61 7.05
C LEU A 580 -4.58 32.03 6.83
N LYS A 581 -5.52 31.38 7.52
CA LYS A 581 -6.96 31.70 7.48
C LYS A 581 -7.25 33.19 7.68
N ARG A 582 -6.51 33.89 8.55
CA ARG A 582 -6.71 35.33 8.83
C ARG A 582 -6.62 36.26 7.60
N PHE A 583 -5.99 35.80 6.52
CA PHE A 583 -5.82 36.57 5.28
C PHE A 583 -6.88 36.28 4.22
N TYR A 584 -7.88 35.45 4.52
CA TYR A 584 -8.89 35.01 3.56
C TYR A 584 -10.29 35.01 4.20
N SER A 585 -11.32 35.18 3.37
CA SER A 585 -12.68 34.86 3.80
C SER A 585 -12.85 33.35 3.94
N TRP A 586 -13.76 32.90 4.81
CA TRP A 586 -14.05 31.47 4.98
C TRP A 586 -14.43 30.78 3.67
N ASP A 587 -15.20 31.45 2.81
CA ASP A 587 -15.59 30.90 1.51
C ASP A 587 -14.41 30.61 0.59
N ASN A 588 -13.44 31.53 0.52
CA ASN A 588 -12.25 31.37 -0.32
C ASN A 588 -11.26 30.38 0.30
N TYR A 589 -11.12 30.40 1.62
CA TYR A 589 -10.24 29.49 2.35
C TYR A 589 -10.70 28.03 2.27
N LEU A 590 -12.00 27.76 2.46
CA LEU A 590 -12.55 26.40 2.32
C LEU A 590 -12.52 25.88 0.87
N ARG A 591 -12.58 26.78 -0.13
CA ARG A 591 -12.33 26.42 -1.53
C ARG A 591 -10.87 26.04 -1.76
N PHE A 592 -9.93 26.79 -1.17
CA PHE A 592 -8.50 26.49 -1.23
C PHE A 592 -8.17 25.12 -0.62
N LEU A 593 -8.86 24.74 0.47
CA LEU A 593 -8.74 23.41 1.09
C LEU A 593 -9.45 22.28 0.30
N GLY A 594 -10.19 22.59 -0.77
CA GLY A 594 -10.86 21.61 -1.63
C GLY A 594 -12.22 21.08 -1.13
N SER A 595 -12.68 21.49 0.05
CA SER A 595 -13.87 20.91 0.72
C SER A 595 -15.21 21.21 0.01
N LYS A 596 -15.43 22.44 -0.48
CA LYS A 596 -16.72 22.84 -1.08
C LYS A 596 -17.09 22.11 -2.38
N VAL A 597 -16.10 21.70 -3.17
CA VAL A 597 -16.34 21.02 -4.46
C VAL A 597 -16.75 19.55 -4.25
N LEU A 598 -16.31 18.95 -3.15
CA LEU A 598 -16.56 17.55 -2.84
C LEU A 598 -17.93 17.32 -2.20
N LEU A 599 -18.40 18.23 -1.34
CA LEU A 599 -19.71 18.15 -0.69
C LEU A 599 -20.91 18.31 -1.65
N HIS A 600 -20.74 18.94 -2.81
CA HIS A 600 -21.78 19.01 -3.85
C HIS A 600 -21.77 17.81 -4.80
N LYS A 601 -20.72 16.98 -4.77
CA LYS A 601 -20.59 15.78 -5.62
C LYS A 601 -20.93 14.49 -4.89
N SER A 602 -20.89 14.46 -3.55
CA SER A 602 -21.43 13.36 -2.75
C SER A 602 -22.96 13.37 -2.80
N SER A 603 -23.50 12.75 -3.85
CA SER A 603 -24.93 12.56 -4.08
C SER A 603 -25.56 11.72 -2.95
N ALA A 604 -26.60 12.26 -2.32
CA ALA A 604 -27.85 11.69 -1.76
C ALA A 604 -27.93 10.29 -1.09
N ASN A 605 -26.90 9.43 -1.10
CA ASN A 605 -27.00 8.01 -0.73
C ASN A 605 -25.91 7.48 0.22
N GLN A 606 -25.01 8.32 0.75
CA GLN A 606 -24.09 7.91 1.81
C GLN A 606 -24.61 8.34 3.18
N PRO A 607 -24.50 7.49 4.23
CA PRO A 607 -24.87 7.89 5.59
C PRO A 607 -24.00 9.05 6.05
N GLU A 608 -24.62 10.08 6.64
CA GLU A 608 -23.89 11.23 7.17
C GLU A 608 -22.94 10.77 8.29
N THR A 609 -21.64 10.82 8.04
CA THR A 609 -20.61 10.52 9.05
C THR A 609 -20.58 11.62 10.12
N GLU A 610 -20.19 11.28 11.36
CA GLU A 610 -20.03 12.26 12.45
C GLU A 610 -19.16 13.47 12.05
N LEU A 611 -18.08 13.22 11.29
CA LEU A 611 -17.23 14.26 10.72
C LEU A 611 -17.98 15.26 9.82
N SER A 612 -18.92 14.76 9.01
CA SER A 612 -19.73 15.61 8.11
C SER A 612 -20.71 16.46 8.90
N GLN A 613 -21.28 15.90 9.97
CA GLN A 613 -22.16 16.63 10.89
C GLN A 613 -21.40 17.69 11.67
N MET A 614 -20.20 17.37 12.18
CA MET A 614 -19.29 18.33 12.83
C MET A 614 -18.97 19.48 11.86
N TYR A 615 -18.54 19.18 10.64
CA TYR A 615 -18.24 20.20 9.63
C TYR A 615 -19.45 21.11 9.35
N GLN A 616 -20.64 20.55 9.13
CA GLN A 616 -21.85 21.35 8.89
C GLN A 616 -22.22 22.24 10.09
N ARG A 617 -22.11 21.71 11.31
CA ARG A 617 -22.39 22.45 12.55
C ARG A 617 -21.43 23.63 12.72
N LEU A 618 -20.13 23.37 12.61
CA LEU A 618 -19.08 24.38 12.72
C LEU A 618 -19.17 25.42 11.59
N THR A 619 -19.52 25.00 10.37
CA THR A 619 -19.76 25.93 9.27
C THR A 619 -20.93 26.87 9.59
N ARG A 620 -22.05 26.36 10.12
CA ARG A 620 -23.22 27.19 10.47
C ARG A 620 -22.94 28.15 11.63
N SER A 621 -22.12 27.77 12.60
CA SER A 621 -21.80 28.63 13.75
C SER A 621 -20.75 29.70 13.44
N ILE A 622 -19.75 29.38 12.60
CA ILE A 622 -18.57 30.24 12.38
C ILE A 622 -18.59 30.96 11.03
N ALA A 623 -19.12 30.33 9.98
CA ALA A 623 -19.13 30.85 8.62
C ALA A 623 -20.55 31.33 8.25
N PRO A 624 -20.92 32.59 8.56
CA PRO A 624 -22.25 33.08 8.25
C PRO A 624 -22.51 33.02 6.73
N PRO A 625 -23.75 32.70 6.31
CA PRO A 625 -24.12 32.76 4.91
C PRO A 625 -23.91 34.17 4.39
N SER A 626 -23.31 34.26 3.22
CA SER A 626 -22.99 35.49 2.51
C SER A 626 -24.24 36.33 2.25
N GLU A 627 -24.60 37.18 3.19
CA GLU A 627 -25.37 38.41 2.96
C GLU A 627 -25.30 39.28 4.24
N GLN A 628 -24.65 40.43 4.10
CA GLN A 628 -24.63 41.55 5.05
C GLN A 628 -23.89 41.31 6.39
N SER A 629 -22.57 41.53 6.39
CA SER A 629 -21.99 42.30 7.50
C SER A 629 -20.64 42.90 7.10
N SER A 630 -20.71 44.18 6.81
CA SER A 630 -19.68 45.19 7.00
C SER A 630 -19.25 45.28 8.49
N HIS A 631 -18.80 44.17 9.06
CA HIS A 631 -18.07 44.12 10.32
C HIS A 631 -16.76 43.40 10.08
N THR A 632 -15.89 44.09 9.33
CA THR A 632 -14.45 43.98 9.51
C THR A 632 -14.15 44.08 11.00
N SER A 633 -13.84 42.97 11.66
CA SER A 633 -12.85 43.01 12.72
C SER A 633 -11.61 43.57 12.05
N ALA A 634 -11.40 44.88 12.24
CA ALA A 634 -10.31 45.61 11.65
C ALA A 634 -9.03 44.85 12.03
N ILE A 635 -8.34 44.28 11.03
CA ILE A 635 -6.94 43.92 11.20
C ILE A 635 -6.31 45.24 11.66
N PRO A 636 -5.78 45.35 12.90
CA PRO A 636 -5.10 46.56 13.32
C PRO A 636 -4.09 46.87 12.22
N SER A 637 -3.93 48.15 11.88
CA SER A 637 -3.10 48.66 10.78
C SER A 637 -1.62 48.28 10.94
N LEU A 638 -1.28 47.00 10.91
CA LEU A 638 0.05 46.48 10.79
C LEU A 638 0.36 46.51 9.30
N ALA A 639 1.25 47.40 8.90
CA ALA A 639 1.78 47.43 7.54
C ALA A 639 2.66 46.20 7.23
N THR A 640 2.92 45.36 8.23
CA THR A 640 3.86 44.25 8.18
C THR A 640 3.28 42.97 8.79
N HIS A 641 3.66 41.82 8.24
CA HIS A 641 3.41 40.50 8.80
C HIS A 641 4.75 39.81 9.03
N GLN A 642 5.03 39.43 10.29
CA GLN A 642 6.30 38.81 10.70
C GLN A 642 7.56 39.60 10.27
N GLY A 643 7.46 40.95 10.24
CA GLY A 643 8.56 41.84 9.88
C GLY A 643 8.71 42.13 8.38
N ILE A 644 7.86 41.55 7.53
CA ILE A 644 7.86 41.77 6.07
C ILE A 644 6.65 42.66 5.71
N SER A 645 6.83 43.66 4.85
CA SER A 645 5.71 44.52 4.45
C SER A 645 4.73 43.78 3.55
N PHE A 646 3.45 44.18 3.55
CA PHE A 646 2.49 43.54 2.64
C PHE A 646 2.76 43.85 1.17
N ASP A 647 3.43 44.96 0.87
CA ASP A 647 3.89 45.24 -0.50
C ASP A 647 4.97 44.24 -0.93
N ASP A 648 5.94 43.94 -0.06
CA ASP A 648 6.98 42.93 -0.30
C ASP A 648 6.40 41.52 -0.48
N TRP A 649 5.37 41.17 0.32
CA TRP A 649 4.65 39.91 0.16
C TRP A 649 3.95 39.84 -1.20
N LEU A 650 3.31 40.93 -1.64
CA LEU A 650 2.67 40.93 -2.95
C LEU A 650 3.69 40.77 -4.08
N ASP A 651 4.82 41.47 -4.01
CA ASP A 651 5.90 41.33 -4.99
C ASP A 651 6.39 39.88 -5.06
N LEU A 652 6.60 39.23 -3.91
CA LEU A 652 6.98 37.81 -3.84
C LEU A 652 5.96 36.89 -4.52
N PHE A 653 4.66 37.09 -4.27
CA PHE A 653 3.58 36.30 -4.90
C PHE A 653 3.60 36.44 -6.42
N LEU A 654 3.77 37.67 -6.92
CA LEU A 654 3.73 37.96 -8.35
C LEU A 654 4.99 37.48 -9.06
N ASP A 655 6.17 37.69 -8.47
CA ASP A 655 7.43 37.19 -9.01
C ASP A 655 7.41 35.67 -9.10
N TYR A 656 6.96 34.98 -8.03
CA TYR A 656 6.87 33.52 -8.03
C TYR A 656 5.87 33.02 -9.08
N ALA A 657 4.72 33.68 -9.24
CA ALA A 657 3.75 33.33 -10.27
C ALA A 657 4.32 33.52 -11.70
N ILE A 658 5.10 34.58 -11.93
CA ILE A 658 5.80 34.82 -13.20
C ILE A 658 6.86 33.72 -13.43
N GLY A 659 7.65 33.38 -12.42
CA GLY A 659 8.63 32.28 -12.47
C GLY A 659 7.99 30.94 -12.84
N LEU A 660 6.83 30.62 -12.24
CA LEU A 660 6.05 29.43 -12.59
C LEU A 660 5.55 29.46 -14.04
N ALA A 661 5.13 30.63 -14.53
CA ALA A 661 4.67 30.79 -15.90
C ALA A 661 5.81 30.59 -16.91
N ILE A 662 7.01 31.13 -16.62
CA ILE A 662 8.22 30.93 -17.42
C ILE A 662 8.62 29.44 -17.45
N ALA A 663 8.49 28.74 -16.33
CA ALA A 663 8.73 27.29 -16.23
C ALA A 663 7.57 26.42 -16.80
N HIS A 664 6.66 27.00 -17.58
CA HIS A 664 5.49 26.35 -18.19
C HIS A 664 4.48 25.71 -17.21
N ARG A 665 4.56 26.01 -15.90
CA ARG A 665 3.61 25.55 -14.86
C ARG A 665 2.40 26.49 -14.73
N ARG A 666 1.66 26.62 -15.83
CA ARG A 666 0.62 27.65 -16.03
C ARG A 666 -0.56 27.57 -15.05
N GLN A 667 -0.95 26.37 -14.64
CA GLN A 667 -2.08 26.17 -13.73
C GLN A 667 -1.74 26.60 -12.30
N GLU A 668 -0.51 26.35 -11.86
CA GLU A 668 -0.03 26.76 -10.54
C GLU A 668 0.17 28.26 -10.46
N ALA A 669 0.76 28.88 -11.50
CA ALA A 669 0.87 30.33 -11.59
C ALA A 669 -0.51 31.00 -11.44
N TYR A 670 -1.54 30.44 -12.09
CA TYR A 670 -2.91 30.93 -11.96
C TYR A 670 -3.45 30.82 -10.54
N GLN A 671 -3.22 29.69 -9.87
CA GLN A 671 -3.66 29.47 -8.49
C GLN A 671 -2.98 30.45 -7.52
N VAL A 672 -1.70 30.79 -7.73
CA VAL A 672 -0.97 31.77 -6.92
C VAL A 672 -1.55 33.18 -7.10
N CYS A 673 -1.78 33.63 -8.34
CA CYS A 673 -2.41 34.94 -8.59
C CYS A 673 -3.84 35.00 -8.06
N GLN A 674 -4.61 33.92 -8.21
CA GLN A 674 -5.95 33.84 -7.65
C GLN A 674 -5.92 33.92 -6.12
N ALA A 675 -4.99 33.23 -5.46
CA ALA A 675 -4.83 33.34 -4.01
C ALA A 675 -4.48 34.77 -3.57
N ALA A 676 -3.58 35.46 -4.27
CA ALA A 676 -3.30 36.87 -3.99
C ALA A 676 -4.58 37.74 -4.12
N LYS A 677 -5.37 37.55 -5.17
CA LYS A 677 -6.63 38.28 -5.35
C LYS A 677 -7.67 37.99 -4.26
N ASP A 678 -7.78 36.72 -3.87
CA ASP A 678 -8.77 36.25 -2.89
C ASP A 678 -8.42 36.65 -1.45
N SER A 679 -7.22 37.21 -1.23
CA SER A 679 -6.76 37.69 0.07
C SER A 679 -7.46 39.00 0.49
N THR A 680 -7.81 39.10 1.78
CA THR A 680 -8.37 40.30 2.39
C THR A 680 -7.35 41.43 2.56
N VAL A 681 -6.06 41.12 2.47
CA VAL A 681 -4.96 42.07 2.67
C VAL A 681 -4.69 42.90 1.40
N PHE A 682 -4.88 42.31 0.21
CA PHE A 682 -4.57 42.94 -1.08
C PHE A 682 -5.78 43.62 -1.74
N GLN A 683 -6.68 44.20 -0.94
CA GLN A 683 -7.95 44.79 -1.44
C GLN A 683 -7.81 46.21 -2.00
N SER A 684 -6.64 46.85 -1.90
CA SER A 684 -6.48 48.20 -2.44
C SER A 684 -6.57 48.21 -3.98
N SER A 685 -7.09 49.29 -4.55
CA SER A 685 -7.16 49.47 -6.01
C SER A 685 -5.78 49.37 -6.68
N LYS A 686 -4.72 49.83 -6.01
CA LYS A 686 -3.33 49.73 -6.46
C LYS A 686 -2.87 48.27 -6.55
N HIS A 687 -3.10 47.48 -5.49
CA HIS A 687 -2.74 46.06 -5.47
C HIS A 687 -3.52 45.27 -6.53
N GLY A 688 -4.83 45.52 -6.65
CA GLY A 688 -5.69 44.89 -7.63
C GLY A 688 -5.21 45.11 -9.08
N PHE A 689 -4.82 46.34 -9.42
CA PHE A 689 -4.26 46.64 -10.74
C PHE A 689 -3.00 45.81 -11.04
N ILE A 690 -2.04 45.75 -10.10
CA ILE A 690 -0.77 45.02 -10.30
C ILE A 690 -1.03 43.51 -10.43
N ILE A 691 -1.93 42.94 -9.62
CA ILE A 691 -2.34 41.53 -9.73
C ILE A 691 -2.92 41.25 -11.13
N HIS A 692 -3.82 42.10 -11.62
CA HIS A 692 -4.42 41.95 -12.95
C HIS A 692 -3.38 42.10 -14.09
N VAL A 693 -2.39 42.97 -13.93
CA VAL A 693 -1.27 43.11 -14.88
C VAL A 693 -0.40 41.85 -14.91
N ALA A 694 -0.01 41.29 -13.76
CA ALA A 694 0.71 40.02 -13.71
C ALA A 694 -0.13 38.86 -14.31
N TRP A 695 -1.44 38.87 -14.04
CA TRP A 695 -2.37 37.87 -14.57
C TRP A 695 -2.54 37.95 -16.09
N SER A 696 -2.40 39.15 -16.68
CA SER A 696 -2.47 39.40 -18.12
C SER A 696 -1.12 39.26 -18.83
N GLY A 697 0.01 39.44 -18.14
CA GLY A 697 1.34 39.06 -18.64
C GLY A 697 1.43 37.58 -19.07
N LYS A 698 0.64 36.72 -18.43
CA LYS A 698 0.38 35.32 -18.83
C LYS A 698 -0.14 35.18 -20.26
N VAL A 699 -0.94 36.12 -20.74
CA VAL A 699 -1.55 36.12 -22.08
C VAL A 699 -0.52 36.51 -23.14
N MET A 700 0.42 37.40 -22.83
CA MET A 700 1.46 37.80 -23.80
C MET A 700 2.57 36.77 -24.01
N PHE A 701 2.86 35.90 -23.03
CA PHE A 701 3.72 34.72 -23.23
C PHE A 701 2.95 33.47 -23.71
N SER A 702 1.68 33.62 -24.07
CA SER A 702 0.82 32.56 -24.63
C SER A 702 0.62 32.66 -26.15
N LEU A 703 1.14 33.71 -26.78
CA LEU A 703 1.33 33.89 -28.22
C LEU A 703 2.81 33.68 -28.54
#